data_AF-A0A086TGC4-F1
#
_entry.id   AF-A0A086TGC4-F1
#
_cell.length_a   1.000
_cell.length_b   1.000
_cell.length_c   1.000
_cell.angle_alpha   90.00
_cell.angle_beta   90.00
_cell.angle_gamma   90.00
#
_symmetry.space_group_name_H-M   'P 1'
#
loop_
_entity.id
_entity.type
_entity.pdbx_description
1 polymer ?
#
loop_
_entity_poly.entity_id
_entity_poly.type
_entity_poly.pdbx_seq_one_letter_code
_entity_poly.pdbx_strand_id
1 'polypeptide(L)'
;MRRPSLDVADPLRNLEESRAPSSDPRQDDTDNDGSVPMDTDGPDIDLTMPPTEDDVREQDSRIFTPPPRIAARFYRPSQARRRDTAASSRRNSISSAHSRCSSTFQGSSRAEDQSKHVAQHLRRATFLEDRRARLADRAAHAEKVRLRAAVAKAATRDTSHSEERALAAQQARERKLAEIVANCAEEVKKAKQVAEFMKEKREQELAKMKTQLEERQAEAEKRRGERLKQNARGRARGQSFVARKPAEAASSPVKEQEKRRKMSPEVAAARIAGWWRGCSRKRVMREFNNLGLTVDGIRDTSFDTVTELLAQERVLVITARLLRICGLQEAEPGSVGEMAAVRSFLSAFLILGHPNQVLANKTESEAESQQGPLASHRLPAVDLENPQLQDLVGKAKDLLITFENILVRLTSANRYTIPPALTKTLPEAYAVFHNAFIAWKSRDSNALIEVMLMQFVELDAIFQTVKDATDDAAAQLYRQSIQDSQLMLIVRIKKLAGQEKGKKLIFDAVSEARKARKAKKKKTQDTRPRVAETNPGEASATASTLVPDDSRTLTPPPTPASKQVSKPTIIKPGLNDLLPDNRIITHELAINKEYQLPSEEYQELQAALSRPMFEHMKANLDGSDTQADFRFFMAMASQIKSKLQKLLKEGNSMYNLIGEILDPELAERQYTLGNFSYERFFTAMGSLLPKLCAPFRDDEVKELVENKLSDGNLIDRVEALDGFINLMLCDYINYMLRVAAPSLIESAAQYEAKRFAQDIESGRVGLGAAEAAWKSARSKVLAEVQKRDPEGVGHPKSRPTVAHIYAQMVVDVFTQPMPAKWDTVPEMLRLDQKRIGEVSTMVQRIITVGAVLLQCKNLLKRDVRSPWRLEASRVMMVLEEEYDSIDTTVQGTMAALEASRSMPAATKTHLRALVTKVLTASKAMSEEGSEPGEPVLRLLLTRLRGNILARLAPGSATQKVKAANTAGEKLASLGLSEFVDKVRQISDLLDKIGSVDREAHSPWWDAIATKVEQEDSA
;
A
#
# COMPACT_ATOMS: atom_id res chain seq x y z
N MET A 1 -8.28 -17.30 57.58
CA MET A 1 -7.42 -17.44 58.79
C MET A 1 -6.05 -16.81 58.50
N ARG A 2 -5.31 -16.40 59.56
CA ARG A 2 -3.95 -15.82 59.57
C ARG A 2 -3.75 -14.40 58.98
N ARG A 3 -3.07 -13.57 59.79
CA ARG A 3 -2.41 -12.23 59.65
C ARG A 3 -0.92 -12.43 60.11
N PRO A 4 0.00 -11.43 60.25
CA PRO A 4 0.05 -9.97 59.97
C PRO A 4 1.04 -9.67 58.80
N SER A 5 1.77 -8.55 58.56
CA SER A 5 2.18 -7.26 59.23
C SER A 5 2.33 -6.15 58.12
N LEU A 6 2.69 -4.86 58.28
CA LEU A 6 3.37 -3.98 59.27
C LEU A 6 4.92 -4.15 59.39
N ASP A 7 5.77 -3.11 59.53
CA ASP A 7 5.58 -1.63 59.61
C ASP A 7 6.88 -0.83 59.23
N VAL A 8 6.81 0.51 59.08
CA VAL A 8 7.90 1.54 59.30
C VAL A 8 9.18 1.52 58.40
N ALA A 9 9.88 2.62 58.02
CA ALA A 9 9.61 4.08 57.86
C ALA A 9 10.79 4.80 57.09
N ASP A 10 10.69 6.12 56.85
CA ASP A 10 11.72 7.01 56.24
C ASP A 10 12.99 7.24 57.10
N PRO A 11 14.06 7.85 56.53
CA PRO A 11 14.38 9.22 57.00
C PRO A 11 14.95 10.22 55.94
N LEU A 12 14.82 11.52 56.25
CA LEU A 12 15.53 12.65 55.61
C LEU A 12 16.12 13.59 56.67
N ARG A 13 17.37 14.05 56.48
CA ARG A 13 18.10 15.19 57.11
C ARG A 13 19.60 15.10 56.72
N ASN A 14 20.49 16.09 56.86
CA ASN A 14 20.51 17.56 56.67
C ASN A 14 21.94 18.06 57.05
N LEU A 15 22.27 19.34 56.78
CA LEU A 15 23.48 20.08 57.24
C LEU A 15 24.80 19.68 56.52
N GLU A 16 25.82 20.53 56.33
CA GLU A 16 26.02 22.00 56.46
C GLU A 16 27.19 22.40 55.51
N GLU A 17 27.07 23.41 54.66
CA GLU A 17 27.60 24.80 54.80
C GLU A 17 29.15 24.98 54.83
N SER A 18 29.73 25.66 53.81
CA SER A 18 30.77 26.72 53.97
C SER A 18 31.43 27.26 52.68
N ARG A 19 31.34 28.59 52.49
CA ARG A 19 32.33 29.60 51.98
C ARG A 19 33.25 29.39 50.75
N ALA A 20 33.45 30.50 50.03
CA ALA A 20 34.42 30.78 48.95
C ALA A 20 35.75 31.39 49.54
N PRO A 21 36.76 31.98 48.81
CA PRO A 21 36.77 32.44 47.40
C PRO A 21 38.11 32.35 46.59
N SER A 22 38.10 33.01 45.41
CA SER A 22 39.20 33.72 44.70
C SER A 22 40.39 32.97 44.06
N SER A 23 40.51 33.10 42.74
CA SER A 23 41.63 33.84 42.10
C SER A 23 41.25 34.30 40.68
N ASP A 24 41.87 35.38 40.23
CA ASP A 24 41.56 36.28 39.09
C ASP A 24 42.91 36.97 38.70
N PRO A 25 43.06 37.88 37.68
CA PRO A 25 42.25 38.22 36.51
C PRO A 25 43.03 38.20 35.18
N ARG A 26 42.37 38.52 34.04
CA ARG A 26 42.59 39.77 33.26
C ARG A 26 42.15 39.68 31.79
N GLN A 27 41.32 40.67 31.40
CA GLN A 27 41.47 41.60 30.25
C GLN A 27 41.73 41.06 28.83
N ASP A 28 41.16 41.58 27.76
CA ASP A 28 40.04 42.52 27.49
C ASP A 28 39.60 42.20 26.02
N ASP A 29 38.61 42.78 25.34
CA ASP A 29 37.73 43.95 25.56
C ASP A 29 36.25 43.59 25.21
N THR A 30 35.31 44.52 25.42
CA THR A 30 34.01 44.55 24.73
C THR A 30 33.67 45.98 24.32
N ASP A 31 33.34 46.21 23.04
CA ASP A 31 32.38 47.23 22.55
C ASP A 31 32.31 47.21 21.00
N ASN A 32 31.37 47.87 20.30
CA ASN A 32 29.91 47.97 20.46
C ASN A 32 29.34 48.83 19.31
N ASP A 33 28.41 48.27 18.51
CA ASP A 33 27.49 48.97 17.58
C ASP A 33 28.13 49.83 16.43
N GLY A 34 27.33 50.28 15.45
CA GLY A 34 27.80 51.22 14.41
C GLY A 34 27.32 51.03 12.96
N SER A 35 26.00 51.00 12.72
CA SER A 35 25.29 51.55 11.53
C SER A 35 25.92 51.56 10.10
N VAL A 36 25.21 50.90 9.17
CA VAL A 36 25.02 51.26 7.72
C VAL A 36 24.70 52.76 7.51
N PRO A 37 24.84 53.39 6.29
CA PRO A 37 24.57 52.80 4.94
C PRO A 37 25.39 53.32 3.71
N MET A 38 25.13 52.70 2.53
CA MET A 38 25.11 53.30 1.16
C MET A 38 26.43 53.87 0.56
N ASP A 39 26.62 53.98 -0.77
CA ASP A 39 25.80 53.64 -1.96
C ASP A 39 26.68 53.41 -3.23
N THR A 40 26.08 52.92 -4.34
CA THR A 40 26.61 52.94 -5.76
C THR A 40 27.95 52.23 -6.06
N ASP A 41 28.22 51.61 -7.22
CA ASP A 41 27.46 51.26 -8.44
C ASP A 41 27.78 49.79 -8.81
N GLY A 42 26.98 49.06 -9.58
CA GLY A 42 27.09 49.02 -11.06
C GLY A 42 27.78 47.73 -11.53
N PRO A 43 27.05 46.71 -12.04
CA PRO A 43 27.63 45.39 -12.32
C PRO A 43 28.17 45.26 -13.74
N ASP A 44 29.31 44.58 -13.87
CA ASP A 44 29.76 44.01 -15.15
C ASP A 44 29.64 42.47 -15.11
N ILE A 45 29.46 41.85 -16.28
CA ILE A 45 29.04 40.45 -16.41
C ILE A 45 30.21 39.58 -16.86
N ASP A 46 30.52 38.54 -16.09
CA ASP A 46 31.19 37.35 -16.62
C ASP A 46 30.27 36.12 -16.54
N LEU A 47 30.30 35.32 -17.62
CA LEU A 47 29.44 34.15 -17.85
C LEU A 47 30.29 32.88 -18.00
N THR A 48 31.24 32.69 -17.09
CA THR A 48 32.09 31.50 -17.03
C THR A 48 31.44 30.35 -16.24
N MET A 49 31.48 29.16 -16.80
CA MET A 49 31.07 27.91 -16.14
C MET A 49 32.09 27.53 -15.05
N PRO A 50 31.67 26.91 -13.92
CA PRO A 50 32.61 26.43 -12.91
C PRO A 50 33.53 25.35 -13.51
N PRO A 51 34.86 25.42 -13.26
CA PRO A 51 35.84 24.60 -13.97
C PRO A 51 35.78 23.12 -13.59
N THR A 52 36.24 22.28 -14.51
CA THR A 52 36.56 20.87 -14.25
C THR A 52 37.85 20.72 -13.47
N GLU A 53 37.94 19.65 -12.67
CA GLU A 53 39.09 19.36 -11.80
C GLU A 53 40.36 19.01 -12.60
N ASP A 54 41.29 19.97 -12.74
CA ASP A 54 42.74 19.76 -12.60
C ASP A 54 43.44 21.12 -12.37
N ASP A 55 44.64 21.10 -11.80
CA ASP A 55 45.50 22.24 -11.42
C ASP A 55 44.86 23.39 -10.61
N VAL A 56 45.05 23.33 -9.27
CA VAL A 56 46.10 24.11 -8.58
C VAL A 56 46.42 23.42 -7.24
N ARG A 57 47.70 23.33 -6.89
CA ARG A 57 48.18 22.95 -5.55
C ARG A 57 48.62 24.19 -4.78
N GLU A 58 48.84 24.01 -3.48
CA GLU A 58 49.39 24.97 -2.51
C GLU A 58 48.33 25.95 -1.94
N GLN A 59 48.31 26.26 -0.64
CA GLN A 59 49.24 25.92 0.47
C GLN A 59 48.47 25.67 1.81
N ASP A 60 49.21 25.43 2.90
CA ASP A 60 48.78 25.40 4.31
C ASP A 60 47.85 24.29 4.90
N SER A 61 48.49 23.13 5.11
CA SER A 61 48.74 22.58 6.46
C SER A 61 47.56 22.39 7.45
N ARG A 62 46.82 21.28 7.30
CA ARG A 62 46.17 20.58 8.45
C ARG A 62 46.50 19.09 8.47
N ILE A 63 47.03 18.61 9.62
CA ILE A 63 47.51 17.24 9.80
C ILE A 63 46.33 16.31 10.11
N PHE A 64 46.01 15.40 9.19
CA PHE A 64 45.10 14.28 9.46
C PHE A 64 45.88 13.04 9.90
N THR A 65 45.62 12.57 11.12
CA THR A 65 46.17 11.32 11.64
C THR A 65 45.41 10.10 11.06
N PRO A 66 46.10 9.10 10.50
CA PRO A 66 45.44 7.93 9.91
C PRO A 66 44.89 6.98 10.98
N PRO A 67 43.85 6.16 10.67
CA PRO A 67 43.21 5.28 11.64
C PRO A 67 44.16 4.31 12.37
N PRO A 68 43.85 3.89 13.62
CA PRO A 68 44.82 3.28 14.55
C PRO A 68 45.58 2.04 14.04
N ARG A 69 44.97 1.25 13.15
CA ARG A 69 45.60 0.05 12.55
C ARG A 69 46.80 0.35 11.63
N ILE A 70 46.96 1.60 11.17
CA ILE A 70 48.11 2.03 10.35
C ILE A 70 49.25 2.54 11.26
N ALA A 71 48.93 3.36 12.26
CA ALA A 71 49.92 3.94 13.19
C ALA A 71 50.76 2.86 13.92
N ALA A 72 50.14 1.73 14.27
CA ALA A 72 50.79 0.60 14.93
C ALA A 72 51.93 -0.07 14.12
N ARG A 73 52.10 0.25 12.83
CA ARG A 73 53.22 -0.27 12.00
C ARG A 73 54.45 0.64 11.96
N PHE A 74 54.34 1.91 12.42
CA PHE A 74 55.42 2.89 12.30
C PHE A 74 56.09 3.25 13.63
N TYR A 75 55.44 3.03 14.77
CA TYR A 75 56.07 3.23 16.08
C TYR A 75 56.93 2.04 16.50
N ARG A 76 58.25 2.21 16.44
CA ARG A 76 59.24 1.27 16.97
C ARG A 76 60.04 1.95 18.10
N PRO A 77 59.70 1.73 19.39
CA PRO A 77 60.43 2.33 20.51
C PRO A 77 61.91 1.90 20.52
N SER A 78 62.82 2.85 20.71
CA SER A 78 64.27 2.67 20.54
C SER A 78 65.12 3.20 21.71
N GLN A 79 64.83 2.75 22.93
CA GLN A 79 65.73 2.78 24.10
C GLN A 79 65.54 1.49 24.92
N ALA A 80 66.47 1.00 25.75
CA ALA A 80 67.72 1.59 26.26
C ALA A 80 68.90 0.59 26.32
N ARG A 81 70.07 1.07 26.78
CA ARG A 81 71.37 0.36 26.82
C ARG A 81 71.47 -0.68 27.95
N ARG A 82 72.25 -1.76 27.74
CA ARG A 82 73.55 -1.98 28.42
C ARG A 82 74.32 -3.22 27.89
N ARG A 83 75.62 -3.01 27.68
CA ARG A 83 76.81 -3.86 27.96
C ARG A 83 76.75 -5.38 27.79
N ASP A 84 77.75 -6.05 27.20
CA ASP A 84 78.98 -5.68 26.46
C ASP A 84 79.31 -6.90 25.52
N THR A 85 80.47 -7.20 24.88
CA THR A 85 81.89 -6.79 25.02
C THR A 85 82.64 -6.92 23.66
N ALA A 86 83.85 -7.52 23.63
CA ALA A 86 84.75 -7.68 22.48
C ALA A 86 84.29 -8.74 21.45
N ALA A 87 84.53 -8.68 20.12
CA ALA A 87 85.48 -7.97 19.24
C ALA A 87 86.79 -8.73 18.87
N SER A 88 86.95 -9.08 17.59
CA SER A 88 88.25 -9.17 16.91
C SER A 88 88.16 -8.99 15.38
N SER A 89 89.14 -8.25 14.85
CA SER A 89 89.59 -8.01 13.45
C SER A 89 88.99 -8.89 12.33
N ARG A 90 88.35 -8.33 11.28
CA ARG A 90 88.94 -7.61 10.11
C ARG A 90 90.11 -8.35 9.41
N ARG A 91 89.93 -8.74 8.13
CA ARG A 91 90.58 -8.11 6.94
C ARG A 91 90.23 -8.83 5.62
N ASN A 92 89.92 -8.02 4.60
CA ASN A 92 90.19 -8.17 3.14
C ASN A 92 89.67 -9.43 2.40
N SER A 93 89.10 -9.40 1.19
CA SER A 93 89.17 -8.51 0.01
C SER A 93 90.50 -8.55 -0.77
N ILE A 94 90.58 -9.40 -1.81
CA ILE A 94 90.80 -9.02 -3.23
C ILE A 94 90.58 -10.23 -4.16
N SER A 95 90.40 -9.95 -5.45
CA SER A 95 90.20 -10.91 -6.55
C SER A 95 91.52 -11.37 -7.19
N SER A 96 91.53 -12.53 -7.87
CA SER A 96 92.24 -12.72 -9.15
C SER A 96 91.82 -14.03 -9.84
N ALA A 97 92.18 -14.18 -11.12
CA ALA A 97 91.72 -15.23 -12.03
C ALA A 97 92.84 -16.19 -12.47
N HIS A 98 92.45 -17.37 -12.98
CA HIS A 98 93.30 -18.36 -13.67
C HIS A 98 94.43 -18.97 -12.80
N SER A 99 95.21 -20.00 -13.18
CA SER A 99 95.38 -20.73 -14.45
C SER A 99 95.62 -22.24 -14.20
N ARG A 100 95.62 -23.05 -15.27
CA ARG A 100 96.18 -24.42 -15.26
C ARG A 100 97.71 -24.38 -15.34
N CYS A 101 98.38 -25.37 -14.72
CA CYS A 101 99.64 -26.06 -15.09
C CYS A 101 100.27 -26.70 -13.83
N SER A 102 101.03 -27.79 -13.80
CA SER A 102 101.21 -29.02 -14.60
C SER A 102 102.66 -29.50 -14.37
N SER A 103 102.89 -30.64 -13.72
CA SER A 103 104.17 -31.36 -13.81
C SER A 103 104.05 -32.81 -13.33
N THR A 104 104.67 -33.73 -14.08
CA THR A 104 104.93 -35.11 -13.68
C THR A 104 106.23 -35.18 -12.86
N PHE A 105 106.33 -36.10 -11.89
CA PHE A 105 107.27 -37.24 -11.92
C PHE A 105 107.12 -38.13 -10.66
N GLN A 106 107.88 -39.23 -10.61
CA GLN A 106 107.71 -40.36 -9.68
C GLN A 106 108.59 -40.24 -8.42
N GLY A 107 108.19 -40.88 -7.32
CA GLY A 107 109.01 -41.08 -6.12
C GLY A 107 108.43 -42.19 -5.23
N SER A 108 109.28 -43.09 -4.73
CA SER A 108 108.85 -44.29 -3.99
C SER A 108 108.90 -44.09 -2.47
N SER A 109 107.79 -44.37 -1.77
CA SER A 109 107.80 -44.98 -0.43
C SER A 109 106.39 -45.48 -0.05
N ARG A 110 106.29 -46.57 0.72
CA ARG A 110 105.08 -47.41 0.85
C ARG A 110 104.38 -47.30 2.22
N ALA A 111 104.50 -46.15 2.90
CA ALA A 111 104.17 -46.03 4.33
C ALA A 111 103.16 -44.93 4.72
N GLU A 112 102.83 -43.96 3.85
CA GLU A 112 101.99 -42.81 4.26
C GLU A 112 100.47 -43.02 4.14
N ASP A 113 100.02 -44.01 3.38
CA ASP A 113 98.64 -44.02 2.86
C ASP A 113 97.58 -44.31 3.93
N GLN A 114 97.92 -45.02 5.01
CA GLN A 114 97.01 -45.20 6.15
C GLN A 114 96.73 -43.87 6.87
N SER A 115 97.74 -43.02 7.05
CA SER A 115 97.58 -41.68 7.63
C SER A 115 96.68 -40.80 6.74
N LYS A 116 96.93 -40.82 5.43
CA LYS A 116 96.10 -40.09 4.44
C LYS A 116 94.66 -40.59 4.45
N HIS A 117 94.43 -41.90 4.52
CA HIS A 117 93.11 -42.51 4.59
C HIS A 117 92.34 -42.14 5.87
N VAL A 118 92.99 -42.20 7.04
CA VAL A 118 92.38 -41.76 8.32
C VAL A 118 92.06 -40.26 8.28
N ALA A 119 92.98 -39.43 7.80
CA ALA A 119 92.74 -37.99 7.65
C ALA A 119 91.66 -37.67 6.60
N GLN A 120 91.44 -38.52 5.60
CA GLN A 120 90.33 -38.42 4.65
C GLN A 120 89.00 -38.83 5.29
N HIS A 121 88.98 -39.91 6.08
CA HIS A 121 87.80 -40.33 6.84
C HIS A 121 87.38 -39.29 7.89
N LEU A 122 88.32 -38.68 8.61
CA LEU A 122 88.04 -37.60 9.56
C LEU A 122 87.46 -36.36 8.85
N ARG A 123 88.04 -35.95 7.71
CA ARG A 123 87.49 -34.84 6.90
C ARG A 123 86.12 -35.15 6.29
N ARG A 124 85.85 -36.42 5.96
CA ARG A 124 84.51 -36.89 5.53
C ARG A 124 83.52 -36.89 6.69
N ALA A 125 83.95 -37.27 7.90
CA ALA A 125 83.12 -37.26 9.10
C ALA A 125 82.72 -35.83 9.49
N THR A 126 83.67 -34.89 9.58
CA THR A 126 83.37 -33.49 9.92
C THR A 126 82.49 -32.81 8.86
N PHE A 127 82.68 -33.10 7.57
CA PHE A 127 81.78 -32.62 6.52
C PHE A 127 80.35 -33.18 6.63
N LEU A 128 80.21 -34.47 6.99
CA LEU A 128 78.90 -35.08 7.24
C LEU A 128 78.25 -34.54 8.51
N GLU A 129 79.03 -34.20 9.53
CA GLU A 129 78.58 -33.60 10.79
C GLU A 129 78.13 -32.14 10.60
N ASP A 130 78.89 -31.31 9.90
CA ASP A 130 78.51 -29.95 9.47
C ASP A 130 77.28 -29.98 8.53
N ARG A 131 77.16 -31.00 7.67
CA ARG A 131 75.92 -31.22 6.89
C ARG A 131 74.74 -31.65 7.78
N ARG A 132 74.97 -32.46 8.82
CA ARG A 132 73.94 -32.87 9.80
C ARG A 132 73.46 -31.70 10.64
N ALA A 133 74.37 -30.84 11.12
CA ALA A 133 74.05 -29.61 11.85
C ALA A 133 73.16 -28.69 11.02
N ARG A 134 73.57 -28.37 9.77
CA ARG A 134 72.78 -27.49 8.88
C ARG A 134 71.44 -28.10 8.44
N LEU A 135 71.25 -29.41 8.54
CA LEU A 135 69.94 -30.06 8.37
C LEU A 135 69.10 -29.99 9.66
N ALA A 136 69.71 -30.12 10.83
CA ALA A 136 69.05 -29.91 12.12
C ALA A 136 68.56 -28.45 12.28
N ASP A 137 69.34 -27.46 11.88
CA ASP A 137 68.94 -26.05 11.87
C ASP A 137 67.71 -25.81 10.97
N ARG A 138 67.65 -26.46 9.81
CA ARG A 138 66.50 -26.40 8.90
C ARG A 138 65.26 -27.04 9.51
N ALA A 139 65.40 -28.16 10.22
CA ALA A 139 64.31 -28.81 10.96
C ALA A 139 63.81 -27.94 12.12
N ALA A 140 64.72 -27.36 12.92
CA ALA A 140 64.39 -26.43 13.99
C ALA A 140 63.71 -25.16 13.46
N HIS A 141 64.12 -24.65 12.30
CA HIS A 141 63.44 -23.56 11.62
C HIS A 141 62.03 -23.95 11.14
N ALA A 142 61.85 -25.15 10.59
CA ALA A 142 60.53 -25.65 10.18
C ALA A 142 59.56 -25.74 11.37
N GLU A 143 60.00 -26.29 12.51
CA GLU A 143 59.21 -26.29 13.75
C GLU A 143 58.91 -24.87 14.25
N LYS A 144 59.90 -23.95 14.21
CA LYS A 144 59.69 -22.54 14.58
C LYS A 144 58.67 -21.83 13.68
N VAL A 145 58.59 -22.19 12.41
CA VAL A 145 57.53 -21.73 11.48
C VAL A 145 56.20 -22.40 11.79
N ARG A 146 56.16 -23.71 12.05
CA ARG A 146 54.95 -24.46 12.44
C ARG A 146 54.31 -23.89 13.70
N LEU A 147 55.10 -23.60 14.73
CA LEU A 147 54.66 -22.99 15.98
C LEU A 147 54.17 -21.55 15.76
N ARG A 148 54.85 -20.74 14.95
CA ARG A 148 54.35 -19.40 14.57
C ARG A 148 53.03 -19.45 13.82
N ALA A 149 52.86 -20.40 12.90
CA ALA A 149 51.61 -20.60 12.17
C ALA A 149 50.47 -21.06 13.10
N ALA A 150 50.77 -21.95 14.06
CA ALA A 150 49.81 -22.36 15.08
C ALA A 150 49.38 -21.18 15.98
N VAL A 151 50.31 -20.36 16.46
CA VAL A 151 50.02 -19.15 17.25
C VAL A 151 49.23 -18.12 16.44
N ALA A 152 49.58 -17.88 15.17
CA ALA A 152 48.83 -16.98 14.30
C ALA A 152 47.39 -17.48 14.05
N LYS A 153 47.21 -18.80 13.88
CA LYS A 153 45.88 -19.42 13.71
C LYS A 153 45.06 -19.41 15.01
N ALA A 154 45.72 -19.48 16.17
CA ALA A 154 45.06 -19.30 17.46
C ALA A 154 44.58 -17.85 17.66
N ALA A 155 45.42 -16.85 17.33
CA ALA A 155 45.07 -15.42 17.41
C ALA A 155 43.96 -14.98 16.43
N THR A 156 43.62 -15.79 15.42
CA THR A 156 42.41 -15.56 14.61
C THR A 156 41.12 -16.09 15.24
N ARG A 157 41.17 -16.63 16.47
CA ARG A 157 40.03 -17.21 17.21
C ARG A 157 39.74 -16.45 18.51
N ASP A 158 40.01 -15.14 18.53
CA ASP A 158 39.70 -14.26 19.65
C ASP A 158 38.18 -14.08 19.81
N THR A 159 37.57 -14.79 20.79
CA THR A 159 36.12 -14.76 21.04
C THR A 159 35.63 -13.39 21.52
N SER A 160 36.53 -12.60 22.11
CA SER A 160 36.32 -11.22 22.55
C SER A 160 35.72 -10.32 21.46
N HIS A 161 36.14 -10.46 20.19
CA HIS A 161 35.58 -9.65 19.09
C HIS A 161 34.17 -10.09 18.66
N SER A 162 33.77 -11.34 18.92
CA SER A 162 32.36 -11.75 18.79
C SER A 162 31.51 -11.30 19.98
N GLU A 163 32.06 -11.32 21.19
CA GLU A 163 31.41 -10.86 22.43
C GLU A 163 31.20 -9.33 22.40
N GLU A 164 32.23 -8.56 22.03
CA GLU A 164 32.19 -7.11 21.80
C GLU A 164 31.11 -6.73 20.78
N ARG A 165 31.00 -7.49 19.68
CA ARG A 165 29.96 -7.30 18.66
C ARG A 165 28.56 -7.65 19.17
N ALA A 166 28.43 -8.69 19.98
CA ALA A 166 27.15 -9.07 20.59
C ALA A 166 26.68 -7.99 21.59
N LEU A 167 27.57 -7.47 22.43
CA LEU A 167 27.30 -6.36 23.35
C LEU A 167 26.94 -5.07 22.61
N ALA A 168 27.64 -4.75 21.52
CA ALA A 168 27.30 -3.61 20.68
C ALA A 168 25.92 -3.76 20.01
N ALA A 169 25.56 -4.97 19.56
CA ALA A 169 24.23 -5.27 19.02
C ALA A 169 23.13 -5.20 20.09
N GLN A 170 23.40 -5.66 21.30
CA GLN A 170 22.50 -5.53 22.45
C GLN A 170 22.26 -4.05 22.79
N GLN A 171 23.31 -3.24 22.94
CA GLN A 171 23.17 -1.80 23.20
C GLN A 171 22.43 -1.07 22.07
N ALA A 172 22.62 -1.46 20.81
CA ALA A 172 21.88 -0.91 19.69
C ALA A 172 20.37 -1.28 19.73
N ARG A 173 20.04 -2.51 20.16
CA ARG A 173 18.65 -2.94 20.39
C ARG A 173 18.02 -2.18 21.56
N GLU A 174 18.72 -2.04 22.67
CA GLU A 174 18.25 -1.33 23.86
C GLU A 174 18.01 0.16 23.59
N ARG A 175 18.90 0.82 22.83
CA ARG A 175 18.68 2.21 22.37
C ARG A 175 17.42 2.35 21.52
N LYS A 176 17.18 1.44 20.55
CA LYS A 176 15.96 1.45 19.74
C LYS A 176 14.70 1.16 20.55
N LEU A 177 14.77 0.28 21.54
CA LEU A 177 13.65 0.03 22.45
C LEU A 177 13.36 1.27 23.33
N ALA A 178 14.39 1.96 23.82
CA ALA A 178 14.23 3.21 24.55
C ALA A 178 13.64 4.35 23.68
N GLU A 179 14.06 4.45 22.41
CA GLU A 179 13.51 5.37 21.41
C GLU A 179 12.01 5.10 21.14
N ILE A 180 11.64 3.83 20.94
CA ILE A 180 10.23 3.41 20.79
C ILE A 180 9.42 3.74 22.06
N VAL A 181 9.96 3.45 23.25
CA VAL A 181 9.30 3.78 24.52
C VAL A 181 9.15 5.29 24.72
N ALA A 182 10.13 6.10 24.31
CA ALA A 182 10.05 7.56 24.34
C ALA A 182 8.96 8.09 23.39
N ASN A 183 8.89 7.57 22.17
CA ASN A 183 7.85 7.93 21.21
C ASN A 183 6.44 7.54 21.71
N CYS A 184 6.27 6.34 22.24
CA CYS A 184 5.00 5.93 22.88
C CYS A 184 4.65 6.79 24.10
N ALA A 185 5.65 7.22 24.90
CA ALA A 185 5.43 8.13 26.03
C ALA A 185 5.00 9.54 25.56
N GLU A 186 5.55 10.04 24.45
CA GLU A 186 5.08 11.27 23.81
C GLU A 186 3.64 11.15 23.27
N GLU A 187 3.29 10.03 22.61
CA GLU A 187 1.93 9.80 22.13
C GLU A 187 0.92 9.71 23.28
N VAL A 188 1.26 9.01 24.38
CA VAL A 188 0.45 8.99 25.60
C VAL A 188 0.36 10.37 26.25
N LYS A 189 1.41 11.20 26.19
CA LYS A 189 1.39 12.60 26.67
C LYS A 189 0.45 13.46 25.81
N LYS A 190 0.53 13.35 24.48
CA LYS A 190 -0.36 14.03 23.52
C LYS A 190 -1.81 13.59 23.72
N ALA A 191 -2.07 12.29 23.90
CA ALA A 191 -3.40 11.75 24.20
C ALA A 191 -3.96 12.26 25.54
N LYS A 192 -3.12 12.38 26.59
CA LYS A 192 -3.51 13.00 27.87
C LYS A 192 -3.85 14.49 27.70
N GLN A 193 -3.04 15.26 26.98
CA GLN A 193 -3.31 16.68 26.70
C GLN A 193 -4.63 16.86 25.93
N VAL A 194 -4.92 16.00 24.94
CA VAL A 194 -6.22 15.99 24.25
C VAL A 194 -7.37 15.63 25.19
N ALA A 195 -7.19 14.66 26.09
CA ALA A 195 -8.20 14.29 27.08
C ALA A 195 -8.46 15.40 28.11
N GLU A 196 -7.42 16.13 28.52
CA GLU A 196 -7.51 17.29 29.41
C GLU A 196 -8.19 18.47 28.71
N PHE A 197 -7.81 18.82 27.48
CA PHE A 197 -8.49 19.83 26.67
C PHE A 197 -9.97 19.48 26.43
N MET A 198 -10.27 18.21 26.15
CA MET A 198 -11.65 17.71 26.02
C MET A 198 -12.40 17.64 27.35
N LYS A 199 -11.71 17.68 28.50
CA LYS A 199 -12.32 17.85 29.82
C LYS A 199 -12.61 19.33 30.08
N GLU A 200 -11.61 20.19 29.91
CA GLU A 200 -11.74 21.64 30.10
C GLU A 200 -12.84 22.22 29.21
N LYS A 201 -12.90 21.85 27.93
CA LYS A 201 -13.97 22.28 27.02
C LYS A 201 -15.37 21.91 27.54
N ARG A 202 -15.55 20.70 28.08
CA ARG A 202 -16.83 20.29 28.69
C ARG A 202 -17.13 21.08 29.98
N GLU A 203 -16.12 21.39 30.77
CA GLU A 203 -16.27 22.21 31.98
C GLU A 203 -16.62 23.67 31.62
N GLN A 204 -16.03 24.23 30.57
CA GLN A 204 -16.40 25.54 29.99
C GLN A 204 -17.83 25.54 29.41
N GLU A 205 -18.25 24.47 28.73
CA GLU A 205 -19.62 24.33 28.20
C GLU A 205 -20.64 24.21 29.35
N LEU A 206 -20.36 23.42 30.38
CA LEU A 206 -21.19 23.34 31.59
C LEU A 206 -21.24 24.68 32.35
N ALA A 207 -20.13 25.43 32.41
CA ALA A 207 -20.10 26.77 32.99
C ALA A 207 -20.98 27.75 32.19
N LYS A 208 -20.89 27.76 30.85
CA LYS A 208 -21.75 28.56 29.97
C LYS A 208 -23.24 28.21 30.12
N MET A 209 -23.56 26.92 30.30
CA MET A 209 -24.95 26.50 30.58
C MET A 209 -25.44 26.96 31.96
N LYS A 210 -24.58 26.98 32.98
CA LYS A 210 -24.91 27.55 34.30
C LYS A 210 -25.15 29.05 34.23
N THR A 211 -24.25 29.82 33.61
CA THR A 211 -24.43 31.28 33.50
C THR A 211 -25.67 31.66 32.68
N GLN A 212 -26.03 30.89 31.64
CA GLN A 212 -27.30 31.08 30.91
C GLN A 212 -28.54 30.75 31.75
N LEU A 213 -28.46 29.77 32.67
CA LEU A 213 -29.54 29.48 33.62
C LEU A 213 -29.66 30.59 34.68
N GLU A 214 -28.53 31.05 35.23
CA GLU A 214 -28.46 32.16 36.19
C GLU A 214 -28.94 33.48 35.57
N GLU A 215 -28.57 33.78 34.31
CA GLU A 215 -29.07 34.96 33.58
C GLU A 215 -30.58 34.87 33.35
N ARG A 216 -31.11 33.71 32.95
CA ARG A 216 -32.56 33.50 32.81
C ARG A 216 -33.31 33.58 34.14
N GLN A 217 -32.71 33.12 35.23
CA GLN A 217 -33.26 33.27 36.58
C GLN A 217 -33.27 34.74 37.00
N ALA A 218 -32.15 35.46 36.85
CA ALA A 218 -32.05 36.88 37.15
C ALA A 218 -32.98 37.76 36.26
N GLU A 219 -33.21 37.37 35.00
CA GLU A 219 -34.17 38.04 34.12
C GLU A 219 -35.63 37.73 34.53
N ALA A 220 -35.93 36.50 34.94
CA ALA A 220 -37.23 36.14 35.51
C ALA A 220 -37.49 36.86 36.85
N GLU A 221 -36.47 37.02 37.69
CA GLU A 221 -36.52 37.81 38.93
C GLU A 221 -36.67 39.30 38.66
N LYS A 222 -35.99 39.87 37.66
CA LYS A 222 -36.22 41.25 37.19
C LYS A 222 -37.68 41.42 36.76
N ARG A 223 -38.24 40.52 35.94
CA ARG A 223 -39.67 40.56 35.55
C ARG A 223 -40.62 40.41 36.74
N ARG A 224 -40.30 39.57 37.74
CA ARG A 224 -41.07 39.46 38.99
C ARG A 224 -40.99 40.77 39.80
N GLY A 225 -39.81 41.33 39.96
CA GLY A 225 -39.56 42.60 40.66
C GLY A 225 -40.20 43.80 39.96
N GLU A 226 -40.26 43.81 38.63
CA GLU A 226 -40.97 44.81 37.83
C GLU A 226 -42.49 44.69 38.00
N ARG A 227 -43.05 43.48 37.95
CA ARG A 227 -44.48 43.25 38.26
C ARG A 227 -44.83 43.64 39.70
N LEU A 228 -43.95 43.35 40.67
CA LEU A 228 -44.11 43.80 42.05
C LEU A 228 -44.01 45.34 42.18
N LYS A 229 -43.09 45.99 41.47
CA LYS A 229 -42.98 47.46 41.42
C LYS A 229 -44.15 48.13 40.70
N GLN A 230 -44.73 47.50 39.68
CA GLN A 230 -45.97 47.94 39.03
C GLN A 230 -47.16 47.80 39.98
N ASN A 231 -47.32 46.66 40.67
CA ASN A 231 -48.35 46.48 41.68
C ASN A 231 -48.20 47.44 42.88
N ALA A 232 -46.98 47.75 43.30
CA ALA A 232 -46.70 48.78 44.30
C ALA A 232 -47.11 50.19 43.82
N ARG A 233 -46.79 50.54 42.56
CA ARG A 233 -47.28 51.78 41.92
C ARG A 233 -48.81 51.80 41.72
N GLY A 234 -49.46 50.64 41.78
CA GLY A 234 -50.93 50.49 41.79
C GLY A 234 -51.61 50.88 43.11
N ARG A 235 -50.87 51.10 44.21
CA ARG A 235 -51.43 51.57 45.50
C ARG A 235 -51.02 53.02 45.79
N ALA A 236 -51.50 53.95 44.95
CA ALA A 236 -51.15 55.37 45.03
C ALA A 236 -52.33 56.35 44.88
N ARG A 237 -53.51 56.04 45.45
CA ARG A 237 -54.48 57.09 45.83
C ARG A 237 -55.38 56.67 46.99
N GLY A 238 -55.39 57.47 48.05
CA GLY A 238 -56.06 57.17 49.32
C GLY A 238 -55.97 58.35 50.31
N GLN A 239 -56.38 59.53 49.88
CA GLN A 239 -56.60 60.70 50.75
C GLN A 239 -58.03 61.24 50.52
N SER A 240 -58.56 61.96 51.52
CA SER A 240 -59.99 62.00 51.84
C SER A 240 -60.79 63.19 51.30
N PHE A 241 -62.10 62.98 51.15
CA PHE A 241 -63.20 63.76 51.75
C PHE A 241 -62.79 65.03 52.56
N VAL A 242 -63.43 66.21 52.50
CA VAL A 242 -64.78 66.64 52.02
C VAL A 242 -64.77 68.13 51.57
N ALA A 243 -65.57 68.53 50.56
CA ALA A 243 -66.13 69.91 50.47
C ALA A 243 -67.40 70.01 49.57
N ARG A 244 -68.39 70.80 50.01
CA ARG A 244 -69.79 70.95 49.51
C ARG A 244 -70.01 71.68 48.17
N LYS A 245 -71.15 71.30 47.54
CA LYS A 245 -72.09 72.09 46.69
C LYS A 245 -71.68 72.49 45.24
N PRO A 246 -72.64 72.81 44.35
CA PRO A 246 -72.51 72.52 42.90
C PRO A 246 -72.84 73.67 41.92
N ALA A 247 -72.59 73.37 40.63
CA ALA A 247 -73.23 73.90 39.41
C ALA A 247 -73.03 75.38 39.04
N GLU A 248 -72.35 75.62 37.90
CA GLU A 248 -72.93 76.39 36.78
C GLU A 248 -72.20 76.12 35.43
N ALA A 249 -72.55 76.88 34.38
CA ALA A 249 -72.44 76.49 32.96
C ALA A 249 -71.22 77.04 32.17
N ALA A 250 -71.34 77.01 30.84
CA ALA A 250 -70.60 77.78 29.82
C ALA A 250 -69.24 77.26 29.26
N SER A 251 -69.37 76.62 28.10
CA SER A 251 -68.50 76.68 26.90
C SER A 251 -67.45 77.81 26.75
N SER A 252 -66.27 77.47 26.20
CA SER A 252 -65.87 77.85 24.80
C SER A 252 -64.48 77.31 24.38
N PRO A 253 -64.22 77.04 23.08
CA PRO A 253 -62.91 76.62 22.56
C PRO A 253 -62.19 77.71 21.72
N VAL A 254 -60.84 77.65 21.65
CA VAL A 254 -60.02 78.47 20.72
C VAL A 254 -58.90 77.61 20.11
N LYS A 255 -58.63 77.81 18.81
CA LYS A 255 -57.51 77.20 18.03
C LYS A 255 -56.30 78.14 18.06
N GLU A 256 -55.07 77.66 17.79
CA GLU A 256 -54.26 78.19 16.67
C GLU A 256 -52.88 77.52 16.40
N GLN A 257 -52.57 77.42 15.09
CA GLN A 257 -51.29 77.50 14.35
C GLN A 257 -50.04 76.63 14.66
N GLU A 258 -49.46 76.10 13.58
CA GLU A 258 -48.11 75.51 13.51
C GLU A 258 -46.99 76.58 13.66
N LYS A 259 -45.85 76.18 14.28
CA LYS A 259 -44.55 76.84 14.06
C LYS A 259 -43.45 75.82 13.76
N ARG A 260 -43.17 75.58 12.47
CA ARG A 260 -42.04 74.76 12.02
C ARG A 260 -40.72 75.46 12.33
N ARG A 261 -39.91 74.87 13.20
CA ARG A 261 -38.57 75.40 13.55
C ARG A 261 -37.63 75.30 12.33
N LYS A 262 -37.00 76.41 11.94
CA LYS A 262 -35.94 76.42 10.92
C LYS A 262 -34.74 75.62 11.42
N MET A 263 -34.15 74.78 10.57
CA MET A 263 -32.97 73.98 10.94
C MET A 263 -31.69 74.83 10.90
N SER A 264 -30.72 74.53 11.77
CA SER A 264 -29.38 75.14 11.70
C SER A 264 -28.62 74.68 10.45
N PRO A 265 -27.72 75.52 9.89
CA PRO A 265 -27.00 75.20 8.66
C PRO A 265 -26.11 73.96 8.81
N GLU A 266 -25.52 73.74 9.99
CA GLU A 266 -24.71 72.57 10.30
C GLU A 266 -25.54 71.27 10.28
N VAL A 267 -26.72 71.25 10.91
CA VAL A 267 -27.60 70.06 10.90
C VAL A 267 -28.21 69.84 9.51
N ALA A 268 -28.45 70.91 8.74
CA ALA A 268 -28.81 70.80 7.33
C ALA A 268 -27.67 70.16 6.51
N ALA A 269 -26.43 70.67 6.64
CA ALA A 269 -25.25 70.13 5.99
C ALA A 269 -25.00 68.65 6.38
N ALA A 270 -25.12 68.29 7.65
CA ALA A 270 -24.98 66.92 8.13
C ALA A 270 -26.06 65.98 7.54
N ARG A 271 -27.31 66.44 7.38
CA ARG A 271 -28.35 65.66 6.70
C ARG A 271 -28.11 65.57 5.19
N ILE A 272 -27.70 66.64 4.52
CA ILE A 272 -27.39 66.66 3.09
C ILE A 272 -26.20 65.74 2.80
N ALA A 273 -25.10 65.86 3.55
CA ALA A 273 -23.94 64.99 3.42
C ALA A 273 -24.27 63.52 3.77
N GLY A 274 -25.09 63.29 4.80
CA GLY A 274 -25.56 61.95 5.17
C GLY A 274 -26.50 61.32 4.13
N TRP A 275 -27.28 62.13 3.41
CA TRP A 275 -28.11 61.69 2.29
C TRP A 275 -27.24 61.43 1.05
N TRP A 276 -26.33 62.34 0.70
CA TRP A 276 -25.41 62.22 -0.42
C TRP A 276 -24.49 60.99 -0.28
N ARG A 277 -23.91 60.74 0.90
CA ARG A 277 -23.14 59.51 1.21
C ARG A 277 -24.02 58.25 1.10
N GLY A 278 -25.30 58.33 1.46
CA GLY A 278 -26.26 57.24 1.27
C GLY A 278 -26.56 56.98 -0.22
N CYS A 279 -26.81 58.03 -1.01
CA CYS A 279 -27.05 57.94 -2.45
C CYS A 279 -25.81 57.48 -3.23
N SER A 280 -24.61 57.89 -2.82
CA SER A 280 -23.35 57.44 -3.41
C SER A 280 -23.14 55.93 -3.18
N ARG A 281 -23.32 55.45 -1.94
CA ARG A 281 -23.21 54.01 -1.63
C ARG A 281 -24.33 53.18 -2.29
N LYS A 282 -25.56 53.72 -2.38
CA LYS A 282 -26.64 53.14 -3.20
C LYS A 282 -26.27 53.01 -4.68
N ARG A 283 -25.49 53.96 -5.21
CA ARG A 283 -24.98 53.90 -6.58
C ARG A 283 -23.98 52.75 -6.73
N VAL A 284 -22.95 52.67 -5.87
CA VAL A 284 -21.94 51.59 -5.90
C VAL A 284 -22.59 50.21 -5.77
N MET A 285 -23.56 50.04 -4.87
CA MET A 285 -24.27 48.77 -4.73
C MET A 285 -25.07 48.39 -5.99
N ARG A 286 -25.69 49.37 -6.67
CA ARG A 286 -26.33 49.11 -7.97
C ARG A 286 -25.29 48.82 -9.06
N GLU A 287 -24.19 49.56 -9.10
CA GLU A 287 -23.10 49.34 -10.07
C GLU A 287 -22.52 47.93 -9.94
N PHE A 288 -22.40 47.38 -8.73
CA PHE A 288 -21.98 46.00 -8.48
C PHE A 288 -23.06 44.97 -8.84
N ASN A 289 -24.32 45.16 -8.41
CA ASN A 289 -25.40 44.24 -8.76
C ASN A 289 -25.62 44.15 -10.28
N ASN A 290 -25.34 45.24 -11.01
CA ASN A 290 -25.35 45.28 -12.48
C ASN A 290 -24.19 44.50 -13.15
N LEU A 291 -23.24 43.94 -12.39
CA LEU A 291 -22.19 43.05 -12.91
C LEU A 291 -22.63 41.57 -12.98
N GLY A 292 -23.77 41.21 -12.37
CA GLY A 292 -24.27 39.82 -12.36
C GLY A 292 -23.47 38.82 -11.50
N LEU A 293 -22.39 39.26 -10.84
CA LEU A 293 -21.52 38.43 -10.01
C LEU A 293 -22.29 37.77 -8.86
N THR A 294 -22.59 36.49 -9.04
CA THR A 294 -23.32 35.61 -8.12
C THR A 294 -22.68 34.22 -8.18
N VAL A 295 -22.67 33.48 -7.06
CA VAL A 295 -21.97 32.18 -7.00
C VAL A 295 -22.58 31.18 -7.99
N ASP A 296 -23.91 31.13 -8.09
CA ASP A 296 -24.60 30.26 -9.05
C ASP A 296 -24.41 30.72 -10.50
N GLY A 297 -24.56 32.03 -10.78
CA GLY A 297 -24.40 32.55 -12.15
C GLY A 297 -23.00 32.39 -12.73
N ILE A 298 -21.96 32.39 -11.88
CA ILE A 298 -20.57 32.13 -12.29
C ILE A 298 -20.34 30.64 -12.61
N ARG A 299 -21.04 29.74 -11.90
CA ARG A 299 -20.94 28.28 -12.10
C ARG A 299 -21.52 27.84 -13.44
N ASP A 300 -22.54 28.54 -13.94
CA ASP A 300 -23.23 28.23 -15.20
C ASP A 300 -22.55 28.85 -16.45
N THR A 301 -21.64 29.82 -16.26
CA THR A 301 -20.76 30.37 -17.32
C THR A 301 -19.51 29.52 -17.55
N SER A 302 -18.74 29.78 -18.61
CA SER A 302 -17.46 29.09 -18.85
C SER A 302 -16.28 29.84 -18.21
N PHE A 303 -15.32 29.08 -17.67
CA PHE A 303 -14.15 29.61 -16.94
C PHE A 303 -13.37 30.71 -17.68
N ASP A 304 -13.18 30.58 -18.99
CA ASP A 304 -12.48 31.60 -19.78
C ASP A 304 -13.25 32.93 -19.80
N THR A 305 -14.58 32.89 -19.95
CA THR A 305 -15.42 34.10 -19.92
C THR A 305 -15.49 34.72 -18.52
N VAL A 306 -15.46 33.90 -17.45
CA VAL A 306 -15.40 34.37 -16.06
C VAL A 306 -14.05 35.03 -15.77
N THR A 307 -12.94 34.42 -16.18
CA THR A 307 -11.60 34.96 -15.93
C THR A 307 -11.35 36.24 -16.74
N GLU A 308 -11.83 36.33 -17.98
CA GLU A 308 -11.83 37.59 -18.73
C GLU A 308 -12.66 38.67 -18.03
N LEU A 309 -13.89 38.36 -17.61
CA LEU A 309 -14.76 39.30 -16.89
C LEU A 309 -14.14 39.80 -15.59
N LEU A 310 -13.53 38.93 -14.79
CA LEU A 310 -12.87 39.28 -13.53
C LEU A 310 -11.54 40.03 -13.73
N ALA A 311 -10.91 39.91 -14.91
CA ALA A 311 -9.73 40.70 -15.27
C ALA A 311 -10.06 42.15 -15.65
N GLN A 312 -11.32 42.47 -16.01
CA GLN A 312 -11.73 43.81 -16.41
C GLN A 312 -11.52 44.84 -15.28
N GLU A 313 -10.80 45.93 -15.57
CA GLU A 313 -10.53 47.01 -14.62
C GLU A 313 -11.81 47.57 -13.99
N ARG A 314 -12.88 47.68 -14.78
CA ARG A 314 -14.22 48.11 -14.31
C ARG A 314 -14.74 47.24 -13.17
N VAL A 315 -14.56 45.92 -13.24
CA VAL A 315 -15.00 44.97 -12.20
C VAL A 315 -14.15 45.14 -10.94
N LEU A 316 -12.83 45.25 -11.10
CA LEU A 316 -11.90 45.50 -9.99
C LEU A 316 -12.23 46.80 -9.24
N VAL A 317 -12.43 47.91 -9.96
CA VAL A 317 -12.70 49.24 -9.38
C VAL A 317 -14.08 49.30 -8.69
N ILE A 318 -15.12 48.67 -9.24
CA ILE A 318 -16.44 48.59 -8.59
C ILE A 318 -16.37 47.72 -7.33
N THR A 319 -15.67 46.58 -7.40
CA THR A 319 -15.51 45.65 -6.27
C THR A 319 -14.69 46.29 -5.14
N ALA A 320 -13.60 47.02 -5.45
CA ALA A 320 -12.83 47.79 -4.47
C ALA A 320 -13.71 48.79 -3.71
N ARG A 321 -14.52 49.58 -4.43
CA ARG A 321 -15.46 50.55 -3.82
C ARG A 321 -16.47 49.87 -2.91
N LEU A 322 -16.95 48.67 -3.26
CA LEU A 322 -17.90 47.92 -2.45
C LEU A 322 -17.25 47.27 -1.22
N LEU A 323 -16.09 46.64 -1.36
CA LEU A 323 -15.33 46.06 -0.24
C LEU A 323 -14.98 47.11 0.81
N ARG A 324 -14.63 48.33 0.38
CA ARG A 324 -14.40 49.49 1.24
C ARG A 324 -15.65 49.95 1.99
N ILE A 325 -16.85 49.80 1.40
CA ILE A 325 -18.15 50.00 2.06
C ILE A 325 -18.46 48.86 3.05
N CYS A 326 -18.01 47.64 2.74
CA CYS A 326 -18.15 46.44 3.58
C CYS A 326 -17.03 46.26 4.62
N GLY A 327 -16.13 47.24 4.78
CA GLY A 327 -15.17 47.33 5.89
C GLY A 327 -13.79 46.74 5.63
N LEU A 328 -13.54 46.17 4.45
CA LEU A 328 -12.20 45.68 4.07
C LEU A 328 -11.35 46.86 3.57
N GLN A 329 -10.24 47.14 4.26
CA GLN A 329 -9.31 48.24 3.98
C GLN A 329 -7.86 47.78 4.23
N GLU A 330 -7.30 47.02 3.29
CA GLU A 330 -5.95 46.45 3.43
C GLU A 330 -4.82 47.42 3.02
N ALA A 331 -5.15 48.42 2.19
CA ALA A 331 -4.19 49.38 1.64
C ALA A 331 -4.88 50.71 1.29
N GLU A 332 -4.06 51.71 0.93
CA GLU A 332 -4.55 53.01 0.49
C GLU A 332 -5.41 52.95 -0.80
N PRO A 333 -6.39 53.85 -0.95
CA PRO A 333 -7.36 53.79 -2.05
C PRO A 333 -6.69 53.99 -3.41
N GLY A 334 -6.73 52.96 -4.26
CA GLY A 334 -6.05 52.94 -5.56
C GLY A 334 -4.61 52.40 -5.53
N SER A 335 -4.12 51.94 -4.38
CA SER A 335 -2.82 51.27 -4.28
C SER A 335 -2.83 49.91 -5.01
N VAL A 336 -1.65 49.50 -5.49
CA VAL A 336 -1.41 48.13 -5.99
C VAL A 336 -1.80 47.08 -4.94
N GLY A 337 -1.67 47.39 -3.65
CA GLY A 337 -2.12 46.53 -2.55
C GLY A 337 -3.64 46.34 -2.51
N GLU A 338 -4.44 47.40 -2.71
CA GLU A 338 -5.90 47.29 -2.76
C GLU A 338 -6.32 46.45 -3.97
N MET A 339 -5.65 46.64 -5.10
CA MET A 339 -5.90 45.87 -6.33
C MET A 339 -5.37 44.42 -6.27
N ALA A 340 -4.44 44.09 -5.37
CA ALA A 340 -4.05 42.73 -5.05
C ALA A 340 -5.09 42.06 -4.13
N ALA A 341 -5.54 42.77 -3.10
CA ALA A 341 -6.59 42.31 -2.18
C ALA A 341 -7.91 42.02 -2.90
N VAL A 342 -8.32 42.91 -3.82
CA VAL A 342 -9.52 42.72 -4.65
C VAL A 342 -9.40 41.48 -5.55
N ARG A 343 -8.24 41.23 -6.16
CA ARG A 343 -8.02 40.02 -6.97
C ARG A 343 -8.01 38.75 -6.13
N SER A 344 -7.47 38.80 -4.90
CA SER A 344 -7.57 37.70 -3.95
C SER A 344 -9.01 37.46 -3.50
N PHE A 345 -9.79 38.50 -3.23
CA PHE A 345 -11.23 38.34 -2.94
C PHE A 345 -12.00 37.73 -4.12
N LEU A 346 -11.70 38.14 -5.35
CA LEU A 346 -12.34 37.61 -6.56
C LEU A 346 -11.90 36.17 -6.90
N SER A 347 -10.73 35.70 -6.45
CA SER A 347 -10.37 34.28 -6.61
C SER A 347 -11.26 33.34 -5.79
N ALA A 348 -11.88 33.81 -4.70
CA ALA A 348 -12.88 33.02 -3.98
C ALA A 348 -14.10 32.68 -4.86
N PHE A 349 -14.54 33.60 -5.73
CA PHE A 349 -15.62 33.31 -6.70
C PHE A 349 -15.18 32.27 -7.75
N LEU A 350 -13.95 32.35 -8.26
CA LEU A 350 -13.40 31.35 -9.19
C LEU A 350 -13.30 29.96 -8.55
N ILE A 351 -12.81 29.89 -7.30
CA ILE A 351 -12.65 28.63 -6.54
C ILE A 351 -14.00 27.95 -6.29
N LEU A 352 -15.09 28.70 -6.07
CA LEU A 352 -16.43 28.10 -5.90
C LEU A 352 -17.14 27.80 -7.22
N GLY A 353 -16.97 28.62 -8.25
CA GLY A 353 -17.61 28.42 -9.55
C GLY A 353 -17.01 27.25 -10.34
N HIS A 354 -15.68 27.15 -10.38
CA HIS A 354 -14.95 26.15 -11.18
C HIS A 354 -13.83 25.46 -10.37
N PRO A 355 -14.14 24.82 -9.22
CA PRO A 355 -13.12 24.22 -8.35
C PRO A 355 -12.20 23.24 -9.10
N ASN A 356 -12.77 22.41 -9.98
CA ASN A 356 -12.02 21.39 -10.74
C ASN A 356 -11.11 21.97 -11.83
N GLN A 357 -11.26 23.24 -12.21
CA GLN A 357 -10.41 23.90 -13.21
C GLN A 357 -9.39 24.85 -12.55
N VAL A 358 -9.68 25.32 -11.33
CA VAL A 358 -8.78 26.17 -10.52
C VAL A 358 -7.83 25.35 -9.64
N LEU A 359 -8.26 24.17 -9.16
CA LEU A 359 -7.55 23.38 -8.14
C LEU A 359 -6.97 22.05 -8.63
N ALA A 360 -7.28 21.62 -9.86
CA ALA A 360 -6.73 20.39 -10.41
C ALA A 360 -5.30 20.61 -10.92
N ASN A 361 -4.36 19.82 -10.42
CA ASN A 361 -2.98 19.85 -10.91
C ASN A 361 -2.92 19.09 -12.24
N LYS A 362 -3.10 19.79 -13.38
CA LYS A 362 -3.01 19.15 -14.70
C LYS A 362 -1.57 18.76 -15.05
N THR A 363 -1.15 17.61 -14.57
CA THR A 363 0.09 16.92 -14.96
C THR A 363 0.10 16.70 -16.47
N GLU A 364 1.21 17.02 -17.15
CA GLU A 364 1.34 16.96 -18.61
C GLU A 364 1.52 15.51 -19.13
N SER A 365 0.58 14.62 -18.81
CA SER A 365 0.56 13.21 -19.25
C SER A 365 -0.74 12.81 -19.97
N GLU A 366 -1.72 13.72 -20.10
CA GLU A 366 -2.97 13.54 -20.85
C GLU A 366 -3.15 14.66 -21.90
N ALA A 367 -2.14 14.79 -22.78
CA ALA A 367 -2.13 15.81 -23.85
C ALA A 367 -2.17 15.22 -25.28
N GLU A 368 -2.00 13.90 -25.44
CA GLU A 368 -2.05 13.20 -26.74
C GLU A 368 -3.28 12.29 -26.85
N SER A 369 -4.48 12.86 -26.70
CA SER A 369 -5.74 12.19 -27.04
C SER A 369 -6.85 13.17 -27.37
N GLN A 370 -7.48 12.94 -28.53
CA GLN A 370 -8.81 13.45 -28.93
C GLN A 370 -8.96 14.98 -29.09
N GLN A 371 -8.67 15.48 -30.30
CA GLN A 371 -9.44 16.59 -30.86
C GLN A 371 -10.80 16.06 -31.33
N GLY A 372 -11.89 16.58 -30.75
CA GLY A 372 -13.25 16.21 -31.14
C GLY A 372 -14.31 17.03 -30.39
N PRO A 373 -15.06 17.93 -31.05
CA PRO A 373 -16.03 18.77 -30.37
C PRO A 373 -17.38 18.05 -30.21
N LEU A 374 -17.74 17.64 -28.98
CA LEU A 374 -19.10 17.52 -28.40
C LEU A 374 -19.09 16.61 -27.14
N ALA A 375 -18.69 17.13 -25.99
CA ALA A 375 -18.83 16.44 -24.69
C ALA A 375 -18.98 17.43 -23.53
N SER A 376 -20.22 17.75 -23.14
CA SER A 376 -20.49 18.65 -22.02
C SER A 376 -20.47 17.93 -20.66
N HIS A 377 -19.38 18.13 -19.92
CA HIS A 377 -19.37 18.22 -18.45
C HIS A 377 -19.83 16.99 -17.61
N ARG A 378 -19.01 15.93 -17.54
CA ARG A 378 -18.88 15.06 -16.34
C ARG A 378 -17.41 14.80 -16.01
N LEU A 379 -17.13 14.47 -14.75
CA LEU A 379 -15.81 14.67 -14.11
C LEU A 379 -15.15 13.34 -13.69
N PRO A 380 -13.83 13.20 -13.82
CA PRO A 380 -13.01 12.40 -12.90
C PRO A 380 -13.02 13.07 -11.51
N ALA A 381 -13.21 12.29 -10.44
CA ALA A 381 -13.46 12.84 -9.09
C ALA A 381 -12.24 12.80 -8.14
N VAL A 382 -11.08 12.32 -8.60
CA VAL A 382 -10.03 11.76 -7.73
C VAL A 382 -9.17 12.82 -7.01
N ASP A 383 -8.94 14.00 -7.60
CA ASP A 383 -8.02 15.01 -7.02
C ASP A 383 -8.71 15.92 -5.96
N LEU A 384 -10.05 15.81 -5.80
CA LEU A 384 -10.83 16.64 -4.87
C LEU A 384 -10.91 16.08 -3.44
N GLU A 385 -10.31 14.92 -3.17
CA GLU A 385 -10.31 14.28 -1.84
C GLU A 385 -9.28 14.88 -0.87
N ASN A 386 -8.38 15.76 -1.35
CA ASN A 386 -7.39 16.40 -0.50
C ASN A 386 -8.05 17.33 0.55
N PRO A 387 -7.92 17.06 1.86
CA PRO A 387 -8.61 17.84 2.90
C PRO A 387 -8.17 19.30 2.96
N GLN A 388 -6.97 19.64 2.47
CA GLN A 388 -6.49 21.03 2.41
C GLN A 388 -7.16 21.83 1.27
N LEU A 389 -7.53 21.17 0.16
CA LEU A 389 -8.32 21.80 -0.91
C LEU A 389 -9.77 22.01 -0.45
N GLN A 390 -10.34 21.03 0.27
CA GLN A 390 -11.68 21.17 0.85
C GLN A 390 -11.75 22.27 1.92
N ASP A 391 -10.70 22.43 2.74
CA ASP A 391 -10.55 23.54 3.70
C ASP A 391 -10.44 24.91 3.00
N LEU A 392 -9.70 25.02 1.89
CA LEU A 392 -9.64 26.23 1.07
C LEU A 392 -11.01 26.59 0.45
N VAL A 393 -11.70 25.60 -0.13
CA VAL A 393 -13.07 25.75 -0.68
C VAL A 393 -14.06 26.14 0.41
N GLY A 394 -13.96 25.55 1.61
CA GLY A 394 -14.75 25.93 2.78
C GLY A 394 -14.54 27.39 3.18
N LYS A 395 -13.29 27.84 3.30
CA LYS A 395 -12.93 29.23 3.64
C LYS A 395 -13.35 30.23 2.56
N ALA A 396 -13.26 29.87 1.28
CA ALA A 396 -13.79 30.66 0.18
C ALA A 396 -15.32 30.83 0.30
N LYS A 397 -16.02 29.74 0.63
CA LYS A 397 -17.48 29.75 0.85
C LYS A 397 -17.89 30.60 2.06
N ASP A 398 -17.18 30.50 3.19
CA ASP A 398 -17.47 31.31 4.37
C ASP A 398 -17.19 32.81 4.13
N LEU A 399 -16.17 33.15 3.35
CA LEU A 399 -15.90 34.52 2.90
C LEU A 399 -17.04 35.09 2.05
N LEU A 400 -17.54 34.32 1.07
CA LEU A 400 -18.66 34.81 0.23
C LEU A 400 -19.99 34.84 1.00
N ILE A 401 -20.28 33.86 1.85
CA ILE A 401 -21.46 33.87 2.72
C ILE A 401 -21.44 35.06 3.69
N THR A 402 -20.29 35.39 4.29
CA THR A 402 -20.19 36.57 5.18
C THR A 402 -20.33 37.89 4.40
N PHE A 403 -19.81 37.98 3.18
CA PHE A 403 -20.01 39.11 2.28
C PHE A 403 -21.49 39.29 1.87
N GLU A 404 -22.17 38.23 1.41
CA GLU A 404 -23.59 38.26 1.03
C GLU A 404 -24.49 38.63 2.22
N ASN A 405 -24.22 38.09 3.42
CA ASN A 405 -24.91 38.46 4.65
C ASN A 405 -24.76 39.94 5.01
N ILE A 406 -23.66 40.59 4.61
CA ILE A 406 -23.49 42.04 4.76
C ILE A 406 -24.26 42.77 3.65
N LEU A 407 -24.20 42.33 2.39
CA LEU A 407 -24.94 42.95 1.28
C LEU A 407 -26.46 42.99 1.53
N VAL A 408 -27.06 41.89 1.98
CA VAL A 408 -28.50 41.82 2.32
C VAL A 408 -28.87 42.82 3.43
N ARG A 409 -27.94 43.14 4.33
CA ARG A 409 -28.15 44.12 5.41
C ARG A 409 -27.94 45.57 4.96
N LEU A 410 -27.31 45.85 3.82
CA LEU A 410 -27.13 47.21 3.28
C LEU A 410 -28.43 47.71 2.62
N THR A 411 -29.28 48.34 3.42
CA THR A 411 -30.63 48.77 3.00
C THR A 411 -30.79 50.29 3.02
N SER A 412 -31.89 50.78 2.46
CA SER A 412 -32.27 52.20 2.55
C SER A 412 -32.37 52.70 3.99
N ALA A 413 -32.82 51.85 4.93
CA ALA A 413 -33.02 52.19 6.33
C ALA A 413 -31.71 52.56 7.07
N ASN A 414 -30.61 51.84 6.83
CA ASN A 414 -29.29 52.20 7.38
C ASN A 414 -28.46 53.11 6.45
N ARG A 415 -29.09 53.67 5.41
CA ARG A 415 -28.44 54.49 4.37
C ARG A 415 -27.26 53.77 3.68
N TYR A 416 -27.33 52.45 3.55
CA TYR A 416 -26.25 51.59 3.05
C TYR A 416 -24.97 51.72 3.91
N THR A 417 -25.11 51.50 5.21
CA THR A 417 -23.99 51.51 6.19
C THR A 417 -23.99 50.19 6.96
N ILE A 418 -22.82 49.56 7.13
CA ILE A 418 -22.68 48.40 8.02
C ILE A 418 -23.05 48.80 9.46
N PRO A 419 -23.80 47.96 10.21
CA PRO A 419 -23.85 48.07 11.67
C PRO A 419 -22.44 47.93 12.28
N PRO A 420 -22.09 48.67 13.35
CA PRO A 420 -20.73 48.68 13.92
C PRO A 420 -20.26 47.33 14.49
N ALA A 421 -21.17 46.38 14.72
CA ALA A 421 -20.85 45.02 15.17
C ALA A 421 -20.39 44.08 14.04
N LEU A 422 -20.54 44.46 12.76
CA LEU A 422 -20.19 43.64 11.58
C LEU A 422 -19.03 44.24 10.76
N THR A 423 -18.33 45.24 11.30
CA THR A 423 -17.21 45.91 10.62
C THR A 423 -15.94 45.06 10.57
N LYS A 424 -15.76 44.14 11.53
CA LYS A 424 -14.60 43.24 11.61
C LYS A 424 -14.80 41.89 10.94
N THR A 425 -16.04 41.42 10.81
CA THR A 425 -16.34 40.03 10.41
C THR A 425 -15.91 39.71 8.98
N LEU A 426 -15.95 40.68 8.06
CA LEU A 426 -15.45 40.48 6.69
C LEU A 426 -13.91 40.51 6.61
N PRO A 427 -13.19 41.48 7.22
CA PRO A 427 -11.74 41.41 7.37
C PRO A 427 -11.23 40.11 8.02
N GLU A 428 -11.89 39.63 9.07
CA GLU A 428 -11.51 38.39 9.78
C GLU A 428 -11.70 37.15 8.87
N ALA A 429 -12.85 37.02 8.19
CA ALA A 429 -13.09 35.93 7.24
C ALA A 429 -12.13 35.99 6.03
N TYR A 430 -11.89 37.19 5.50
CA TYR A 430 -10.95 37.39 4.40
C TYR A 430 -9.53 37.00 4.78
N ALA A 431 -9.03 37.40 5.96
CA ALA A 431 -7.69 37.04 6.42
C ALA A 431 -7.51 35.52 6.58
N VAL A 432 -8.53 34.81 7.06
CA VAL A 432 -8.51 33.34 7.16
C VAL A 432 -8.44 32.68 5.77
N PHE A 433 -9.21 33.17 4.81
CA PHE A 433 -9.15 32.70 3.41
C PHE A 433 -7.81 33.05 2.74
N HIS A 434 -7.34 34.29 2.86
CA HIS A 434 -6.12 34.80 2.22
C HIS A 434 -4.88 34.00 2.64
N ASN A 435 -4.77 33.68 3.93
CA ASN A 435 -3.70 32.81 4.45
C ASN A 435 -3.76 31.39 3.87
N ALA A 436 -4.95 30.79 3.75
CA ALA A 436 -5.13 29.47 3.13
C ALA A 436 -4.81 29.49 1.61
N PHE A 437 -5.21 30.56 0.92
CA PHE A 437 -4.96 30.77 -0.51
C PHE A 437 -3.47 30.94 -0.81
N ILE A 438 -2.73 31.68 0.01
CA ILE A 438 -1.26 31.78 -0.10
C ILE A 438 -0.59 30.43 0.21
N ALA A 439 -1.03 29.71 1.25
CA ALA A 439 -0.50 28.39 1.57
C ALA A 439 -0.66 27.41 0.39
N TRP A 440 -1.86 27.32 -0.19
CA TRP A 440 -2.12 26.53 -1.41
C TRP A 440 -1.23 26.95 -2.58
N LYS A 441 -1.15 28.25 -2.90
CA LYS A 441 -0.33 28.77 -4.00
C LYS A 441 1.16 28.48 -3.81
N SER A 442 1.66 28.52 -2.57
CA SER A 442 3.05 28.14 -2.28
C SER A 442 3.31 26.64 -2.46
N ARG A 443 2.38 25.76 -2.07
CA ARG A 443 2.45 24.31 -2.33
C ARG A 443 2.55 24.02 -3.83
N ASP A 444 1.69 24.64 -4.65
CA ASP A 444 1.73 24.49 -6.10
C ASP A 444 3.08 24.92 -6.69
N SER A 445 3.56 26.11 -6.32
CA SER A 445 4.88 26.59 -6.77
C SER A 445 6.04 25.65 -6.39
N ASN A 446 5.98 25.02 -5.21
CA ASN A 446 6.97 24.04 -4.77
C ASN A 446 6.86 22.71 -5.54
N ALA A 447 5.66 22.23 -5.84
CA ALA A 447 5.44 21.02 -6.63
C ALA A 447 5.95 21.20 -8.07
N LEU A 448 5.73 22.37 -8.67
CA LEU A 448 6.30 22.70 -9.99
C LEU A 448 7.83 22.75 -9.94
N ILE A 449 8.44 23.30 -8.88
CA ILE A 449 9.89 23.25 -8.67
C ILE A 449 10.38 21.80 -8.54
N GLU A 450 9.66 20.94 -7.83
CA GLU A 450 10.00 19.51 -7.64
C GLU A 450 9.99 18.72 -8.96
N VAL A 451 8.94 18.88 -9.78
CA VAL A 451 8.88 18.29 -11.14
C VAL A 451 10.05 18.77 -12.02
N MET A 452 10.36 20.07 -11.97
CA MET A 452 11.50 20.63 -12.71
C MET A 452 12.87 20.13 -12.20
N LEU A 453 13.01 19.86 -10.91
CA LEU A 453 14.22 19.26 -10.33
C LEU A 453 14.37 17.80 -10.75
N MET A 454 13.27 17.04 -10.84
CA MET A 454 13.27 15.67 -11.36
C MET A 454 13.72 15.64 -12.83
N GLN A 455 13.12 16.47 -13.69
CA GLN A 455 13.54 16.63 -15.09
C GLN A 455 15.03 17.01 -15.21
N PHE A 456 15.53 17.90 -14.33
CA PHE A 456 16.94 18.27 -14.30
C PHE A 456 17.86 17.09 -13.90
N VAL A 457 17.45 16.29 -12.93
CA VAL A 457 18.19 15.09 -12.45
C VAL A 457 18.19 13.95 -13.49
N GLU A 458 17.13 13.84 -14.29
CA GLU A 458 17.04 12.93 -15.44
C GLU A 458 17.94 13.38 -16.59
N LEU A 459 17.95 14.67 -16.92
CA LEU A 459 18.90 15.23 -17.88
C LEU A 459 20.37 15.09 -17.40
N ASP A 460 20.65 15.22 -16.09
CA ASP A 460 21.96 14.87 -15.50
C ASP A 460 22.30 13.37 -15.60
N ALA A 461 21.30 12.48 -15.66
CA ALA A 461 21.51 11.06 -15.91
C ALA A 461 21.92 10.82 -17.37
N ILE A 462 21.15 11.37 -18.31
CA ILE A 462 21.36 11.21 -19.76
C ILE A 462 22.69 11.87 -20.16
N PHE A 463 22.99 13.05 -19.62
CA PHE A 463 24.28 13.72 -19.83
C PHE A 463 25.46 12.87 -19.35
N GLN A 464 25.36 12.20 -18.20
CA GLN A 464 26.40 11.28 -17.74
C GLN A 464 26.61 10.09 -18.70
N THR A 465 25.53 9.48 -19.21
CA THR A 465 25.66 8.37 -20.18
C THR A 465 26.15 8.82 -21.57
N VAL A 466 25.80 10.03 -22.01
CA VAL A 466 26.23 10.58 -23.31
C VAL A 466 27.63 11.21 -23.23
N LYS A 467 28.10 11.62 -22.04
CA LYS A 467 29.48 12.10 -21.83
C LYS A 467 30.50 10.99 -22.07
N ASP A 468 30.21 9.77 -21.62
CA ASP A 468 31.13 8.63 -21.73
C ASP A 468 31.07 7.93 -23.11
N ALA A 469 30.22 8.39 -24.03
CA ALA A 469 30.09 7.85 -25.38
C ALA A 469 31.11 8.44 -26.37
N THR A 470 31.88 7.58 -27.03
CA THR A 470 33.03 7.94 -27.90
C THR A 470 32.68 8.22 -29.36
N ASP A 471 31.41 8.32 -29.73
CA ASP A 471 30.97 8.69 -31.09
C ASP A 471 30.71 10.20 -31.15
N ASP A 472 31.53 10.93 -31.91
CA ASP A 472 31.82 12.34 -31.60
C ASP A 472 30.77 13.31 -32.16
N ALA A 473 30.43 13.20 -33.45
CA ALA A 473 29.60 14.20 -34.14
C ALA A 473 28.15 14.24 -33.63
N ALA A 474 27.48 13.09 -33.52
CA ALA A 474 26.09 13.03 -33.07
C ALA A 474 25.97 13.37 -31.57
N ALA A 475 26.89 12.88 -30.74
CA ALA A 475 26.83 13.12 -29.30
C ALA A 475 27.10 14.58 -28.92
N GLN A 476 27.87 15.35 -29.70
CA GLN A 476 28.04 16.79 -29.49
C GLN A 476 26.70 17.55 -29.58
N LEU A 477 25.87 17.28 -30.59
CA LEU A 477 24.55 17.92 -30.74
C LEU A 477 23.60 17.54 -29.58
N TYR A 478 23.58 16.28 -29.16
CA TYR A 478 22.81 15.87 -27.99
C TYR A 478 23.31 16.52 -26.69
N ARG A 479 24.63 16.67 -26.50
CA ARG A 479 25.21 17.35 -25.33
C ARG A 479 24.79 18.82 -25.26
N GLN A 480 24.77 19.54 -26.40
CA GLN A 480 24.32 20.94 -26.48
C GLN A 480 22.82 21.05 -26.12
N SER A 481 21.96 20.27 -26.78
CA SER A 481 20.51 20.27 -26.52
C SER A 481 20.16 19.97 -25.04
N ILE A 482 20.89 19.05 -24.41
CA ILE A 482 20.74 18.76 -22.97
C ILE A 482 21.20 19.95 -22.11
N GLN A 483 22.29 20.63 -22.46
CA GLN A 483 22.79 21.80 -21.73
C GLN A 483 21.84 23.00 -21.84
N ASP A 484 21.28 23.27 -23.02
CA ASP A 484 20.28 24.33 -23.21
C ASP A 484 19.00 24.05 -22.41
N SER A 485 18.53 22.80 -22.43
CA SER A 485 17.38 22.33 -21.63
C SER A 485 17.64 22.47 -20.12
N GLN A 486 18.84 22.09 -19.66
CA GLN A 486 19.28 22.29 -18.27
C GLN A 486 19.35 23.77 -17.90
N LEU A 487 19.85 24.65 -18.77
CA LEU A 487 19.91 26.10 -18.54
C LEU A 487 18.51 26.70 -18.41
N MET A 488 17.57 26.31 -19.27
CA MET A 488 16.17 26.77 -19.22
C MET A 488 15.48 26.32 -17.91
N LEU A 489 15.69 25.08 -17.47
CA LEU A 489 15.22 24.59 -16.17
C LEU A 489 15.85 25.39 -15.01
N ILE A 490 17.16 25.62 -15.04
CA ILE A 490 17.89 26.43 -14.03
C ILE A 490 17.29 27.85 -13.93
N VAL A 491 17.03 28.52 -15.06
CA VAL A 491 16.46 29.87 -15.09
C VAL A 491 15.05 29.89 -14.52
N ARG A 492 14.19 28.95 -14.93
CA ARG A 492 12.79 28.89 -14.48
C ARG A 492 12.68 28.44 -13.00
N ILE A 493 13.55 27.55 -12.50
CA ILE A 493 13.66 27.22 -11.06
C ILE A 493 14.13 28.46 -10.26
N LYS A 494 15.18 29.16 -10.71
CA LYS A 494 15.65 30.42 -10.05
C LYS A 494 14.56 31.49 -10.00
N LYS A 495 13.69 31.57 -11.01
CA LYS A 495 12.56 32.51 -11.09
C LYS A 495 11.42 32.15 -10.14
N LEU A 496 11.18 30.87 -9.87
CA LEU A 496 10.13 30.38 -8.95
C LEU A 496 10.59 30.34 -7.49
N ALA A 497 11.78 29.78 -7.22
CA ALA A 497 12.31 29.58 -5.86
C ALA A 497 13.06 30.81 -5.30
N GLY A 498 13.45 31.76 -6.16
CA GLY A 498 14.45 32.77 -5.86
C GLY A 498 15.88 32.26 -6.11
N GLN A 499 16.80 33.18 -6.46
CA GLN A 499 18.10 32.83 -7.04
C GLN A 499 18.96 31.90 -6.16
N GLU A 500 19.05 32.17 -4.86
CA GLU A 500 19.84 31.34 -3.94
C GLU A 500 19.20 29.99 -3.64
N LYS A 501 17.90 30.00 -3.30
CA LYS A 501 17.18 28.78 -2.92
C LYS A 501 17.11 27.81 -4.10
N GLY A 502 16.85 28.32 -5.31
CA GLY A 502 16.92 27.54 -6.55
C GLY A 502 18.28 26.89 -6.78
N LYS A 503 19.40 27.64 -6.61
CA LYS A 503 20.76 27.08 -6.68
C LYS A 503 20.98 25.94 -5.67
N LYS A 504 20.54 26.13 -4.41
CA LYS A 504 20.67 25.14 -3.33
C LYS A 504 19.87 23.87 -3.62
N LEU A 505 18.59 23.99 -3.97
CA LEU A 505 17.71 22.86 -4.31
C LEU A 505 18.24 22.02 -5.49
N ILE A 506 18.74 22.66 -6.54
CA ILE A 506 19.35 21.96 -7.70
C ILE A 506 20.60 21.19 -7.26
N PHE A 507 21.47 21.80 -6.45
CA PHE A 507 22.67 21.14 -5.93
C PHE A 507 22.32 19.93 -5.05
N ASP A 508 21.37 20.08 -4.13
CA ASP A 508 20.96 19.03 -3.20
C ASP A 508 20.32 17.84 -3.93
N ALA A 509 19.39 18.09 -4.87
CA ALA A 509 18.76 17.05 -5.68
C ALA A 509 19.78 16.25 -6.52
N VAL A 510 20.72 16.94 -7.19
CA VAL A 510 21.80 16.30 -7.95
C VAL A 510 22.77 15.54 -7.03
N SER A 511 23.08 16.09 -5.86
CA SER A 511 23.92 15.46 -4.84
C SER A 511 23.29 14.15 -4.34
N GLU A 512 21.99 14.16 -4.03
CA GLU A 512 21.24 12.97 -3.61
C GLU A 512 21.11 11.93 -4.72
N ALA A 513 20.74 12.33 -5.94
CA ALA A 513 20.65 11.42 -7.09
C ALA A 513 22.01 10.72 -7.38
N ARG A 514 23.11 11.48 -7.34
CA ARG A 514 24.47 10.93 -7.54
C ARG A 514 24.90 10.03 -6.37
N LYS A 515 24.50 10.31 -5.12
CA LYS A 515 24.67 9.41 -3.97
C LYS A 515 23.88 8.11 -4.15
N ALA A 516 22.62 8.19 -4.59
CA ALA A 516 21.76 7.02 -4.84
C ALA A 516 22.31 6.13 -5.97
N ARG A 517 22.80 6.73 -7.08
CA ARG A 517 23.49 5.99 -8.16
C ARG A 517 24.75 5.27 -7.64
N LYS A 518 25.60 5.95 -6.85
CA LYS A 518 26.78 5.34 -6.20
C LYS A 518 26.41 4.21 -5.23
N ALA A 519 25.33 4.36 -4.46
CA ALA A 519 24.83 3.33 -3.54
C ALA A 519 24.30 2.08 -4.28
N LYS A 520 23.57 2.26 -5.40
CA LYS A 520 23.17 1.16 -6.29
C LYS A 520 24.39 0.42 -6.85
N LYS A 521 25.35 1.14 -7.46
CA LYS A 521 26.57 0.55 -8.04
C LYS A 521 27.40 -0.24 -7.01
N LYS A 522 27.46 0.21 -5.76
CA LYS A 522 28.18 -0.49 -4.67
C LYS A 522 27.50 -1.80 -4.23
N LYS A 523 26.16 -1.93 -4.34
CA LYS A 523 25.46 -3.20 -4.04
C LYS A 523 25.66 -4.28 -5.10
N THR A 524 25.96 -3.91 -6.35
CA THR A 524 26.13 -4.86 -7.46
C THR A 524 27.50 -5.56 -7.48
N GLN A 525 28.46 -5.12 -6.66
CA GLN A 525 29.87 -5.54 -6.79
C GLN A 525 30.28 -6.72 -5.89
N ASP A 526 29.47 -7.10 -4.88
CA ASP A 526 29.89 -8.03 -3.81
C ASP A 526 29.59 -9.52 -4.07
N THR A 527 29.09 -9.91 -5.25
CA THR A 527 28.73 -11.31 -5.57
C THR A 527 29.12 -11.78 -6.98
N ARG A 528 30.43 -11.85 -7.28
CA ARG A 528 30.96 -12.67 -8.40
C ARG A 528 32.43 -13.12 -8.17
N PRO A 529 32.76 -14.42 -8.29
CA PRO A 529 34.13 -14.90 -8.18
C PRO A 529 34.91 -14.77 -9.49
N ARG A 530 36.00 -13.99 -9.43
CA ARG A 530 37.26 -14.08 -10.19
C ARG A 530 37.38 -15.18 -11.27
N VAL A 531 37.34 -14.76 -12.54
CA VAL A 531 38.00 -15.43 -13.68
C VAL A 531 38.97 -14.40 -14.32
N ALA A 532 39.98 -14.87 -15.06
CA ALA A 532 41.18 -14.10 -15.39
C ALA A 532 41.05 -13.10 -16.57
N GLU A 533 41.98 -12.15 -16.62
CA GLU A 533 42.14 -11.14 -17.68
C GLU A 533 43.07 -11.67 -18.79
N THR A 534 42.67 -11.58 -20.06
CA THR A 534 43.59 -11.62 -21.23
C THR A 534 43.05 -10.78 -22.40
N ASN A 535 43.46 -9.50 -22.44
CA ASN A 535 43.71 -8.60 -23.58
C ASN A 535 42.74 -8.47 -24.79
N PRO A 536 42.76 -7.31 -25.51
CA PRO A 536 41.74 -6.94 -26.49
C PRO A 536 42.10 -7.24 -27.96
N GLY A 537 41.08 -7.37 -28.80
CA GLY A 537 41.18 -7.41 -30.26
C GLY A 537 39.80 -7.43 -30.93
N GLU A 538 39.77 -7.00 -32.20
CA GLU A 538 38.69 -7.21 -33.18
C GLU A 538 37.26 -6.76 -32.81
N ALA A 539 36.97 -5.47 -33.06
CA ALA A 539 35.63 -4.99 -33.37
C ALA A 539 35.55 -4.65 -34.87
N SER A 540 34.76 -5.41 -35.65
CA SER A 540 34.38 -5.08 -37.03
C SER A 540 33.16 -5.91 -37.46
N ALA A 541 32.39 -5.41 -38.43
CA ALA A 541 31.12 -5.96 -38.94
C ALA A 541 30.04 -6.20 -37.83
N THR A 542 28.99 -5.39 -37.73
CA THR A 542 28.02 -5.19 -38.82
C THR A 542 27.38 -3.79 -38.81
N ALA A 543 27.37 -3.14 -39.97
CA ALA A 543 26.59 -1.94 -40.26
C ALA A 543 26.17 -1.95 -41.74
N SER A 544 25.08 -1.25 -42.09
CA SER A 544 24.22 -1.45 -43.27
C SER A 544 23.14 -2.53 -43.05
N THR A 545 21.87 -2.35 -43.44
CA THR A 545 21.30 -1.37 -44.38
C THR A 545 19.97 -0.80 -43.91
N LEU A 546 19.82 0.54 -43.92
CA LEU A 546 18.53 1.24 -43.87
C LEU A 546 18.59 2.49 -44.76
N VAL A 547 17.89 2.45 -45.90
CA VAL A 547 17.67 3.54 -46.88
C VAL A 547 16.39 3.20 -47.69
N PRO A 548 15.67 4.16 -48.30
CA PRO A 548 14.36 4.47 -47.71
C PRO A 548 13.18 4.69 -48.71
N ASP A 549 12.02 4.93 -48.09
CA ASP A 549 10.94 5.84 -48.53
C ASP A 549 9.96 5.47 -49.68
N ASP A 550 8.83 6.19 -49.59
CA ASP A 550 7.87 6.65 -50.60
C ASP A 550 6.84 5.68 -51.26
N SER A 551 5.59 5.85 -50.80
CA SER A 551 4.42 6.24 -51.63
C SER A 551 3.20 5.29 -51.78
N ARG A 552 2.03 5.95 -51.76
CA ARG A 552 0.86 5.80 -52.67
C ARG A 552 -0.20 4.67 -52.51
N THR A 553 -1.27 5.09 -51.81
CA THR A 553 -2.68 5.18 -52.30
C THR A 553 -3.67 3.99 -52.32
N LEU A 554 -4.93 4.39 -52.04
CA LEU A 554 -6.25 3.90 -52.51
C LEU A 554 -7.01 2.79 -51.74
N THR A 555 -8.23 3.16 -51.35
CA THR A 555 -9.33 2.33 -50.81
C THR A 555 -10.19 1.72 -51.92
N PRO A 556 -10.70 0.49 -51.73
CA PRO A 556 -11.94 0.01 -52.37
C PRO A 556 -13.14 -0.15 -51.38
N PRO A 557 -14.39 -0.33 -51.88
CA PRO A 557 -15.64 -0.27 -51.10
C PRO A 557 -16.19 -1.66 -50.60
N PRO A 558 -17.30 -1.71 -49.82
CA PRO A 558 -17.72 -2.92 -49.08
C PRO A 558 -18.84 -3.78 -49.72
N THR A 559 -19.21 -4.87 -49.01
CA THR A 559 -20.34 -5.81 -49.23
C THR A 559 -20.28 -6.75 -50.47
N PRO A 560 -20.95 -7.93 -50.47
CA PRO A 560 -21.88 -8.50 -49.48
C PRO A 560 -21.45 -9.86 -48.86
N ALA A 561 -22.30 -10.41 -47.99
CA ALA A 561 -22.05 -11.66 -47.27
C ALA A 561 -22.18 -12.93 -48.13
N SER A 562 -21.48 -14.00 -47.73
CA SER A 562 -21.67 -15.37 -48.25
C SER A 562 -21.73 -16.39 -47.12
N LYS A 563 -22.28 -17.56 -47.41
CA LYS A 563 -22.77 -18.54 -46.42
C LYS A 563 -21.63 -19.32 -45.76
N GLN A 564 -21.73 -19.55 -44.45
CA GLN A 564 -20.85 -20.50 -43.76
C GLN A 564 -21.11 -21.92 -44.26
N VAL A 565 -20.05 -22.60 -44.70
CA VAL A 565 -20.01 -24.05 -44.89
C VAL A 565 -18.96 -24.58 -43.92
N SER A 566 -19.37 -25.48 -43.04
CA SER A 566 -18.51 -26.05 -42.00
C SER A 566 -17.39 -26.91 -42.61
N LYS A 567 -16.15 -26.44 -42.49
CA LYS A 567 -14.96 -27.30 -42.48
C LYS A 567 -14.50 -27.49 -41.03
N PRO A 568 -13.95 -28.66 -40.65
CA PRO A 568 -13.47 -28.87 -39.29
C PRO A 568 -12.34 -27.89 -38.98
N THR A 569 -12.45 -27.19 -37.85
CA THR A 569 -11.42 -26.27 -37.38
C THR A 569 -10.17 -27.06 -37.01
N ILE A 570 -9.08 -26.85 -37.74
CA ILE A 570 -7.74 -27.25 -37.26
C ILE A 570 -7.42 -26.32 -36.09
N ILE A 571 -7.63 -26.81 -34.86
CA ILE A 571 -7.35 -26.06 -33.64
C ILE A 571 -5.83 -25.85 -33.56
N LYS A 572 -5.40 -24.59 -33.66
CA LYS A 572 -4.05 -24.21 -33.24
C LYS A 572 -4.04 -24.19 -31.72
N PRO A 573 -3.22 -25.01 -31.02
CA PRO A 573 -3.28 -25.13 -29.57
C PRO A 573 -2.75 -23.86 -28.90
N GLY A 574 -3.70 -22.99 -28.52
CA GLY A 574 -3.40 -21.74 -27.82
C GLY A 574 -3.04 -21.98 -26.35
N LEU A 575 -2.67 -20.90 -25.66
CA LEU A 575 -2.46 -20.94 -24.21
C LEU A 575 -3.77 -21.24 -23.43
N ASN A 576 -4.91 -20.97 -24.06
CA ASN A 576 -6.24 -21.01 -23.44
C ASN A 576 -6.78 -22.43 -23.20
N ASP A 577 -6.27 -23.47 -23.87
CA ASP A 577 -6.81 -24.84 -23.77
C ASP A 577 -6.35 -25.57 -22.48
N LEU A 578 -5.46 -24.95 -21.67
CA LEU A 578 -4.81 -25.57 -20.51
C LEU A 578 -4.91 -24.72 -19.23
N LEU A 579 -5.64 -23.60 -19.25
CA LEU A 579 -5.88 -22.73 -18.09
C LEU A 579 -7.40 -22.63 -17.87
N PRO A 580 -7.88 -22.43 -16.63
CA PRO A 580 -9.23 -21.93 -16.41
C PRO A 580 -9.46 -20.62 -17.18
N ASP A 581 -10.70 -20.32 -17.58
CA ASP A 581 -10.99 -19.06 -18.29
C ASP A 581 -10.43 -17.87 -17.52
N ASN A 582 -9.85 -16.89 -18.22
CA ASN A 582 -9.18 -15.73 -17.64
C ASN A 582 -10.09 -15.01 -16.64
N ARG A 583 -11.41 -15.02 -16.89
CA ARG A 583 -12.46 -14.57 -15.98
C ARG A 583 -12.44 -15.26 -14.61
N ILE A 584 -12.39 -16.58 -14.59
CA ILE A 584 -12.31 -17.40 -13.38
C ILE A 584 -11.02 -17.05 -12.63
N ILE A 585 -9.90 -16.93 -13.34
CA ILE A 585 -8.60 -16.56 -12.75
C ILE A 585 -8.65 -15.16 -12.11
N THR A 586 -9.26 -14.15 -12.77
CA THR A 586 -9.42 -12.80 -12.20
C THR A 586 -10.35 -12.78 -10.98
N HIS A 587 -11.42 -13.57 -10.99
CA HIS A 587 -12.37 -13.69 -9.87
C HIS A 587 -11.73 -14.38 -8.65
N GLU A 588 -11.03 -15.49 -8.88
CA GLU A 588 -10.27 -16.20 -7.85
C GLU A 588 -9.19 -15.30 -7.23
N LEU A 589 -8.40 -14.57 -8.04
CA LEU A 589 -7.39 -13.63 -7.55
C LEU A 589 -7.95 -12.47 -6.73
N ALA A 590 -9.10 -11.92 -7.13
CA ALA A 590 -9.72 -10.80 -6.40
C ALA A 590 -10.11 -11.19 -4.97
N ILE A 591 -10.61 -12.42 -4.79
CA ILE A 591 -11.11 -12.95 -3.51
C ILE A 591 -9.98 -13.61 -2.70
N ASN A 592 -9.06 -14.30 -3.38
CA ASN A 592 -7.89 -14.98 -2.85
C ASN A 592 -6.62 -14.48 -3.55
N LYS A 593 -6.01 -13.42 -3.00
CA LYS A 593 -4.82 -12.75 -3.56
C LYS A 593 -3.55 -13.60 -3.65
N GLU A 594 -3.58 -14.81 -3.08
CA GLU A 594 -2.51 -15.82 -3.13
C GLU A 594 -2.94 -17.08 -3.91
N TYR A 595 -4.04 -16.99 -4.67
CA TYR A 595 -4.58 -18.08 -5.48
C TYR A 595 -3.51 -18.66 -6.41
N GLN A 596 -3.43 -19.98 -6.39
CA GLN A 596 -2.54 -20.82 -7.17
C GLN A 596 -3.38 -22.00 -7.65
N LEU A 597 -3.15 -22.43 -8.88
CA LEU A 597 -3.79 -23.59 -9.47
C LEU A 597 -3.28 -24.84 -8.73
N PRO A 598 -4.16 -25.67 -8.13
CA PRO A 598 -3.74 -26.87 -7.42
C PRO A 598 -3.03 -27.84 -8.37
N SER A 599 -1.90 -28.40 -7.93
CA SER A 599 -1.12 -29.33 -8.75
C SER A 599 -1.93 -30.59 -9.10
N GLU A 600 -2.75 -31.07 -8.17
CA GLU A 600 -3.66 -32.21 -8.35
C GLU A 600 -4.73 -31.92 -9.41
N GLU A 601 -5.55 -30.87 -9.24
CA GLU A 601 -6.57 -30.46 -10.23
C GLU A 601 -5.96 -30.23 -11.63
N TYR A 602 -4.77 -29.64 -11.72
CA TYR A 602 -4.07 -29.46 -13.01
C TYR A 602 -3.58 -30.79 -13.60
N GLN A 603 -3.01 -31.68 -12.78
CA GLN A 603 -2.56 -32.99 -13.25
C GLN A 603 -3.73 -33.86 -13.69
N GLU A 604 -4.87 -33.83 -13.00
CA GLU A 604 -6.09 -34.54 -13.43
C GLU A 604 -6.62 -34.02 -14.76
N LEU A 605 -6.65 -32.68 -14.97
CA LEU A 605 -7.03 -32.09 -16.24
C LEU A 605 -6.07 -32.45 -17.39
N GLN A 606 -4.76 -32.38 -17.17
CA GLN A 606 -3.77 -32.79 -18.18
C GLN A 606 -3.81 -34.29 -18.46
N ALA A 607 -3.99 -35.12 -17.42
CA ALA A 607 -4.14 -36.56 -17.55
C ALA A 607 -5.41 -36.91 -18.31
N ALA A 608 -6.55 -36.28 -18.04
CA ALA A 608 -7.79 -36.51 -18.79
C ALA A 608 -7.65 -36.21 -20.29
N LEU A 609 -6.83 -35.22 -20.67
CA LEU A 609 -6.54 -34.88 -22.06
C LEU A 609 -5.57 -35.87 -22.74
N SER A 610 -4.55 -36.38 -22.03
CA SER A 610 -3.55 -37.31 -22.59
C SER A 610 -3.98 -38.78 -22.51
N ARG A 611 -4.82 -39.14 -21.54
CA ARG A 611 -5.38 -40.48 -21.29
C ARG A 611 -5.94 -41.18 -22.53
N PRO A 612 -6.80 -40.58 -23.39
CA PRO A 612 -7.27 -41.26 -24.60
C PRO A 612 -6.13 -41.60 -25.58
N MET A 613 -5.03 -40.85 -25.58
CA MET A 613 -3.84 -41.18 -26.39
C MET A 613 -3.05 -42.33 -25.76
N PHE A 614 -2.86 -42.32 -24.43
CA PHE A 614 -2.21 -43.42 -23.70
C PHE A 614 -3.03 -44.72 -23.74
N GLU A 615 -4.36 -44.66 -23.62
CA GLU A 615 -5.25 -45.82 -23.73
C GLU A 615 -5.30 -46.36 -25.17
N HIS A 616 -5.32 -45.50 -26.19
CA HIS A 616 -5.20 -45.94 -27.59
C HIS A 616 -3.84 -46.62 -27.87
N MET A 617 -2.74 -46.11 -27.32
CA MET A 617 -1.44 -46.77 -27.43
C MET A 617 -1.40 -48.11 -26.66
N LYS A 618 -1.90 -48.16 -25.42
CA LYS A 618 -1.96 -49.40 -24.62
C LYS A 618 -2.78 -50.49 -25.32
N ALA A 619 -3.81 -50.13 -26.09
CA ALA A 619 -4.60 -51.05 -26.92
C ALA A 619 -3.93 -51.45 -28.26
N ASN A 620 -2.97 -50.67 -28.77
CA ASN A 620 -2.23 -50.98 -30.00
C ASN A 620 -0.94 -51.79 -29.74
N LEU A 621 -0.35 -51.68 -28.53
CA LEU A 621 0.91 -52.33 -28.14
C LEU A 621 0.84 -53.87 -28.16
N ASP A 622 -0.37 -54.45 -28.07
CA ASP A 622 -0.59 -55.90 -28.27
C ASP A 622 -0.33 -56.34 -29.73
N GLY A 623 -0.25 -55.39 -30.68
CA GLY A 623 0.20 -55.62 -32.04
C GLY A 623 1.71 -55.39 -32.20
N SER A 624 2.40 -56.31 -32.88
CA SER A 624 3.85 -56.28 -33.10
C SER A 624 4.36 -55.16 -34.06
N ASP A 625 3.62 -54.06 -34.23
CA ASP A 625 3.94 -52.98 -35.17
C ASP A 625 4.78 -51.87 -34.53
N THR A 626 6.08 -52.13 -34.44
CA THR A 626 7.09 -51.15 -33.96
C THR A 626 7.14 -49.83 -34.73
N GLN A 627 6.43 -49.70 -35.87
CA GLN A 627 6.27 -48.42 -36.58
C GLN A 627 5.15 -47.56 -35.96
N ALA A 628 4.12 -48.17 -35.39
CA ALA A 628 3.06 -47.48 -34.66
C ALA A 628 3.60 -46.86 -33.37
N ASP A 629 4.37 -47.63 -32.59
CA ASP A 629 5.01 -47.18 -31.34
C ASP A 629 5.89 -45.96 -31.58
N PHE A 630 6.72 -46.01 -32.63
CA PHE A 630 7.59 -44.89 -32.98
C PHE A 630 6.79 -43.65 -33.38
N ARG A 631 5.73 -43.79 -34.19
CA ARG A 631 4.85 -42.65 -34.56
C ARG A 631 4.17 -42.03 -33.33
N PHE A 632 3.71 -42.83 -32.37
CA PHE A 632 3.20 -42.30 -31.09
C PHE A 632 4.30 -41.55 -30.34
N PHE A 633 5.46 -42.19 -30.17
CA PHE A 633 6.59 -41.60 -29.45
C PHE A 633 7.00 -40.25 -30.08
N MET A 634 7.00 -40.15 -31.41
CA MET A 634 7.27 -38.91 -32.13
C MET A 634 6.23 -37.82 -31.87
N ALA A 635 4.94 -38.16 -31.86
CA ALA A 635 3.87 -37.22 -31.53
C ALA A 635 4.01 -36.70 -30.09
N MET A 636 4.28 -37.58 -29.13
CA MET A 636 4.46 -37.21 -27.72
C MET A 636 5.78 -36.46 -27.48
N ALA A 637 6.88 -36.81 -28.17
CA ALA A 637 8.13 -36.04 -28.11
C ALA A 637 7.95 -34.61 -28.65
N SER A 638 7.13 -34.42 -29.69
CA SER A 638 6.74 -33.09 -30.19
C SER A 638 5.88 -32.31 -29.19
N GLN A 639 4.96 -32.99 -28.49
CA GLN A 639 4.17 -32.39 -27.40
C GLN A 639 5.08 -32.01 -26.21
N ILE A 640 6.01 -32.88 -25.80
CA ILE A 640 7.02 -32.65 -24.76
C ILE A 640 7.94 -31.48 -25.13
N LYS A 641 8.44 -31.39 -26.36
CA LYS A 641 9.19 -30.23 -26.88
C LYS A 641 8.37 -28.94 -26.75
N SER A 642 7.12 -28.97 -27.19
CA SER A 642 6.20 -27.84 -27.12
C SER A 642 5.90 -27.41 -25.67
N LYS A 643 5.83 -28.36 -24.73
CA LYS A 643 5.65 -28.10 -23.29
C LYS A 643 6.92 -27.48 -22.67
N LEU A 644 8.09 -28.07 -22.92
CA LEU A 644 9.38 -27.60 -22.38
C LEU A 644 9.80 -26.23 -22.96
N GLN A 645 9.52 -25.96 -24.24
CA GLN A 645 9.79 -24.67 -24.85
C GLN A 645 8.89 -23.55 -24.29
N LYS A 646 7.65 -23.84 -23.87
CA LYS A 646 6.74 -22.88 -23.20
C LYS A 646 7.25 -22.39 -21.83
N LEU A 647 8.13 -23.14 -21.16
CA LEU A 647 8.78 -22.74 -19.89
C LEU A 647 9.87 -21.66 -20.10
N LEU A 648 10.24 -21.38 -21.34
CA LEU A 648 11.39 -20.56 -21.70
C LEU A 648 10.99 -19.40 -22.63
N LYS A 649 11.76 -18.31 -22.56
CA LYS A 649 11.64 -17.22 -23.53
C LYS A 649 12.36 -17.59 -24.82
N GLU A 650 11.72 -17.28 -25.95
CA GLU A 650 12.30 -17.38 -27.28
C GLU A 650 13.64 -16.61 -27.34
N GLY A 651 14.65 -17.20 -27.97
CA GLY A 651 16.02 -16.64 -28.02
C GLY A 651 16.95 -17.03 -26.86
N ASN A 652 16.49 -17.80 -25.87
CA ASN A 652 17.40 -18.41 -24.88
C ASN A 652 18.19 -19.58 -25.51
N SER A 653 19.48 -19.73 -25.21
CA SER A 653 20.27 -20.88 -25.69
C SER A 653 19.69 -22.23 -25.25
N MET A 654 19.05 -22.30 -24.08
CA MET A 654 18.32 -23.50 -23.63
C MET A 654 17.08 -23.80 -24.48
N TYR A 655 16.41 -22.78 -25.02
CA TYR A 655 15.24 -22.96 -25.90
C TYR A 655 15.64 -23.62 -27.22
N ASN A 656 16.80 -23.22 -27.77
CA ASN A 656 17.39 -23.80 -28.98
C ASN A 656 17.88 -25.23 -28.72
N LEU A 657 18.61 -25.46 -27.62
CA LEU A 657 19.11 -26.79 -27.23
C LEU A 657 17.98 -27.81 -27.07
N ILE A 658 16.84 -27.41 -26.49
CA ILE A 658 15.64 -28.25 -26.38
C ILE A 658 15.01 -28.48 -27.76
N GLY A 659 15.02 -27.45 -28.61
CA GLY A 659 14.58 -27.55 -30.00
C GLY A 659 15.39 -28.56 -30.82
N GLU A 660 16.70 -28.63 -30.60
CA GLU A 660 17.66 -29.54 -31.25
C GLU A 660 17.59 -30.98 -30.69
N ILE A 661 17.61 -31.15 -29.36
CA ILE A 661 17.55 -32.47 -28.70
C ILE A 661 16.22 -33.20 -29.01
N LEU A 662 15.14 -32.45 -29.16
CA LEU A 662 13.80 -32.96 -29.43
C LEU A 662 13.33 -32.65 -30.87
N ASP A 663 14.24 -32.55 -31.84
CA ASP A 663 13.86 -32.31 -33.23
C ASP A 663 13.17 -33.53 -33.86
N PRO A 664 11.89 -33.42 -34.27
CA PRO A 664 11.18 -34.57 -34.83
C PRO A 664 11.73 -35.01 -36.18
N GLU A 665 12.18 -34.08 -37.03
CA GLU A 665 12.74 -34.45 -38.35
C GLU A 665 14.05 -35.24 -38.20
N LEU A 666 14.92 -34.83 -37.28
CA LEU A 666 16.15 -35.57 -36.96
C LEU A 666 15.86 -36.96 -36.39
N ALA A 667 14.88 -37.10 -35.50
CA ALA A 667 14.53 -38.39 -34.91
C ALA A 667 13.91 -39.37 -35.94
N GLU A 668 13.02 -38.90 -36.83
CA GLU A 668 12.50 -39.72 -37.94
C GLU A 668 13.62 -40.20 -38.88
N ARG A 669 14.57 -39.32 -39.22
CA ARG A 669 15.76 -39.67 -40.02
C ARG A 669 16.63 -40.70 -39.31
N GLN A 670 16.84 -40.58 -37.99
CA GLN A 670 17.59 -41.58 -37.22
C GLN A 670 16.89 -42.94 -37.16
N TYR A 671 15.56 -42.96 -37.09
CA TYR A 671 14.78 -44.20 -37.08
C TYR A 671 14.80 -44.91 -38.45
N THR A 672 14.64 -44.18 -39.56
CA THR A 672 14.75 -44.79 -40.91
C THR A 672 16.15 -45.35 -41.21
N LEU A 673 17.18 -44.87 -40.50
CA LEU A 673 18.55 -45.38 -40.53
C LEU A 673 18.86 -46.44 -39.45
N GLY A 674 17.87 -46.87 -38.65
CA GLY A 674 18.03 -47.87 -37.59
C GLY A 674 18.89 -47.44 -36.39
N ASN A 675 19.21 -46.15 -36.27
CA ASN A 675 20.15 -45.60 -35.27
C ASN A 675 19.47 -44.89 -34.09
N PHE A 676 18.14 -44.83 -34.07
CA PHE A 676 17.37 -44.21 -32.98
C PHE A 676 17.40 -45.06 -31.70
N SER A 677 17.38 -44.41 -30.53
CA SER A 677 17.44 -45.09 -29.22
C SER A 677 16.64 -44.34 -28.15
N TYR A 678 15.62 -44.99 -27.61
CA TYR A 678 14.77 -44.45 -26.54
C TYR A 678 15.57 -44.19 -25.25
N GLU A 679 16.55 -45.03 -24.91
CA GLU A 679 17.41 -44.84 -23.74
C GLU A 679 18.21 -43.53 -23.80
N ARG A 680 18.73 -43.18 -24.99
CA ARG A 680 19.45 -41.91 -25.19
C ARG A 680 18.54 -40.70 -24.99
N PHE A 681 17.28 -40.79 -25.41
CA PHE A 681 16.28 -39.75 -25.16
C PHE A 681 16.00 -39.58 -23.67
N PHE A 682 15.71 -40.65 -22.93
CA PHE A 682 15.45 -40.55 -21.49
C PHE A 682 16.69 -40.11 -20.70
N THR A 683 17.89 -40.53 -21.10
CA THR A 683 19.16 -40.04 -20.53
C THR A 683 19.34 -38.54 -20.78
N ALA A 684 19.03 -38.05 -21.98
CA ALA A 684 19.09 -36.63 -22.30
C ALA A 684 18.08 -35.83 -21.47
N MET A 685 16.84 -36.30 -21.34
CA MET A 685 15.80 -35.69 -20.51
C MET A 685 16.19 -35.67 -19.02
N GLY A 686 16.73 -36.76 -18.48
CA GLY A 686 17.23 -36.81 -17.11
C GLY A 686 18.41 -35.85 -16.85
N SER A 687 19.20 -35.54 -17.88
CA SER A 687 20.23 -34.49 -17.80
C SER A 687 19.69 -33.06 -17.96
N LEU A 688 18.44 -32.89 -18.40
CA LEU A 688 17.81 -31.62 -18.78
C LEU A 688 16.84 -31.13 -17.69
N LEU A 689 15.96 -32.00 -17.19
CA LEU A 689 14.95 -31.63 -16.18
C LEU A 689 15.56 -30.94 -14.94
N PRO A 690 16.68 -31.41 -14.33
CA PRO A 690 17.29 -30.73 -13.18
C PRO A 690 17.81 -29.32 -13.46
N LYS A 691 17.94 -28.91 -14.74
CA LYS A 691 18.37 -27.56 -15.15
C LYS A 691 17.20 -26.61 -15.39
N LEU A 692 15.97 -27.12 -15.43
CA LEU A 692 14.73 -26.39 -15.74
C LEU A 692 13.76 -26.34 -14.55
N CYS A 693 13.91 -27.22 -13.56
CA CYS A 693 13.05 -27.28 -12.39
C CYS A 693 13.31 -26.16 -11.38
N ALA A 694 12.31 -25.89 -10.54
CA ALA A 694 12.48 -25.02 -9.37
C ALA A 694 13.17 -25.79 -8.23
N PRO A 695 14.11 -25.19 -7.47
CA PRO A 695 14.93 -25.90 -6.47
C PRO A 695 14.18 -26.64 -5.35
N PHE A 696 12.88 -26.41 -5.17
CA PHE A 696 12.07 -27.13 -4.19
C PHE A 696 11.59 -28.51 -4.68
N ARG A 697 11.66 -28.79 -5.99
CA ARG A 697 11.37 -30.11 -6.59
C ARG A 697 12.62 -30.93 -6.89
N ASP A 698 13.81 -30.44 -6.54
CA ASP A 698 15.08 -31.13 -6.86
C ASP A 698 15.11 -32.59 -6.39
N ASP A 699 14.40 -32.96 -5.32
CA ASP A 699 14.31 -34.35 -4.85
C ASP A 699 13.25 -35.18 -5.62
N GLU A 700 12.12 -34.58 -6.02
CA GLU A 700 11.13 -35.20 -6.91
C GLU A 700 11.74 -35.51 -8.30
N VAL A 701 12.60 -34.61 -8.81
CA VAL A 701 13.34 -34.82 -10.07
C VAL A 701 14.30 -35.99 -9.96
N LYS A 702 15.02 -36.14 -8.84
CA LYS A 702 15.92 -37.28 -8.61
C LYS A 702 15.13 -38.57 -8.60
N GLU A 703 14.03 -38.65 -7.86
CA GLU A 703 13.18 -39.84 -7.82
C GLU A 703 12.65 -40.23 -9.22
N LEU A 704 12.23 -39.26 -10.02
CA LEU A 704 11.79 -39.47 -11.41
C LEU A 704 12.94 -40.06 -12.26
N VAL A 705 14.12 -39.45 -12.22
CA VAL A 705 15.26 -39.85 -13.06
C VAL A 705 15.86 -41.19 -12.63
N GLU A 706 15.95 -41.45 -11.32
CA GLU A 706 16.57 -42.64 -10.76
C GLU A 706 15.63 -43.87 -10.76
N ASN A 707 14.31 -43.69 -10.63
CA ASN A 707 13.35 -44.81 -10.51
C ASN A 707 12.30 -44.93 -11.64
N LYS A 708 11.90 -43.83 -12.32
CA LYS A 708 10.74 -43.82 -13.24
C LYS A 708 11.10 -43.64 -14.73
N LEU A 709 12.30 -43.14 -15.03
CA LEU A 709 12.83 -43.04 -16.40
C LEU A 709 13.85 -44.14 -16.72
N SER A 710 14.42 -44.76 -15.69
CA SER A 710 15.38 -45.87 -15.69
C SER A 710 14.71 -47.23 -15.91
N ASP A 711 13.61 -47.48 -15.21
CA ASP A 711 12.85 -48.74 -15.21
C ASP A 711 11.43 -48.57 -15.79
N GLY A 712 10.74 -49.68 -16.08
CA GLY A 712 9.38 -49.69 -16.65
C GLY A 712 9.30 -49.74 -18.18
N ASN A 713 8.09 -49.84 -18.73
CA ASN A 713 7.86 -49.92 -20.18
C ASN A 713 8.01 -48.54 -20.86
N LEU A 714 8.13 -48.51 -22.19
CA LEU A 714 8.19 -47.25 -22.95
C LEU A 714 6.99 -46.33 -22.63
N ILE A 715 5.79 -46.91 -22.54
CA ILE A 715 4.57 -46.19 -22.20
C ILE A 715 4.68 -45.50 -20.84
N ASP A 716 5.02 -46.28 -19.80
CA ASP A 716 5.02 -45.81 -18.41
C ASP A 716 6.06 -44.71 -18.19
N ARG A 717 7.24 -44.82 -18.84
CA ARG A 717 8.28 -43.78 -18.82
C ARG A 717 7.82 -42.49 -19.49
N VAL A 718 7.10 -42.57 -20.61
CA VAL A 718 6.54 -41.40 -21.30
C VAL A 718 5.40 -40.76 -20.50
N GLU A 719 4.54 -41.57 -19.88
CA GLU A 719 3.45 -41.13 -19.00
C GLU A 719 3.98 -40.43 -17.75
N ALA A 720 5.00 -40.99 -17.11
CA ALA A 720 5.71 -40.36 -15.98
C ALA A 720 6.43 -39.06 -16.39
N LEU A 721 7.08 -39.04 -17.56
CA LEU A 721 7.77 -37.86 -18.09
C LEU A 721 6.80 -36.71 -18.38
N ASP A 722 5.69 -36.98 -19.08
CA ASP A 722 4.69 -35.95 -19.37
C ASP A 722 3.99 -35.46 -18.09
N GLY A 723 3.62 -36.37 -17.19
CA GLY A 723 3.02 -36.04 -15.89
C GLY A 723 3.90 -35.12 -15.03
N PHE A 724 5.23 -35.30 -15.08
CA PHE A 724 6.17 -34.42 -14.41
C PHE A 724 6.40 -33.08 -15.14
N ILE A 725 6.42 -33.08 -16.47
CA ILE A 725 6.50 -31.82 -17.25
C ILE A 725 5.23 -30.98 -17.07
N ASN A 726 4.07 -31.61 -16.87
CA ASN A 726 2.83 -30.94 -16.46
C ASN A 726 2.96 -30.31 -15.06
N LEU A 727 3.60 -31.00 -14.12
CA LEU A 727 3.89 -30.45 -12.78
C LEU A 727 4.77 -29.19 -12.87
N MET A 728 5.83 -29.22 -13.67
CA MET A 728 6.70 -28.06 -13.95
C MET A 728 5.94 -26.90 -14.62
N LEU A 729 5.03 -27.21 -15.55
CA LEU A 729 4.16 -26.21 -16.17
C LEU A 729 3.22 -25.56 -15.16
N CYS A 730 2.68 -26.32 -14.21
CA CYS A 730 1.85 -25.79 -13.13
C CYS A 730 2.65 -24.81 -12.24
N ASP A 731 3.89 -25.14 -11.89
CA ASP A 731 4.78 -24.22 -11.14
C ASP A 731 5.05 -22.93 -11.91
N TYR A 732 5.33 -23.02 -13.22
CA TYR A 732 5.58 -21.88 -14.08
C TYR A 732 4.33 -21.00 -14.29
N ILE A 733 3.16 -21.63 -14.44
CA ILE A 733 1.85 -20.96 -14.46
C ILE A 733 1.64 -20.21 -13.14
N ASN A 734 1.85 -20.86 -12.00
CA ASN A 734 1.68 -20.26 -10.67
C ASN A 734 2.69 -19.12 -10.41
N TYR A 735 3.92 -19.23 -10.92
CA TYR A 735 4.90 -18.14 -10.92
C TYR A 735 4.44 -16.96 -11.77
N MET A 736 4.03 -17.19 -13.02
CA MET A 736 3.55 -16.15 -13.93
C MET A 736 2.28 -15.46 -13.40
N LEU A 737 1.36 -16.25 -12.83
CA LEU A 737 0.16 -15.78 -12.16
C LEU A 737 0.50 -14.86 -10.98
N ARG A 738 1.46 -15.25 -10.13
CA ARG A 738 1.94 -14.44 -9.00
C ARG A 738 2.62 -13.13 -9.45
N VAL A 739 3.26 -13.10 -10.62
CA VAL A 739 3.84 -11.89 -11.21
C VAL A 739 2.74 -10.97 -11.78
N ALA A 740 1.70 -11.53 -12.41
CA ALA A 740 0.60 -10.77 -12.98
C ALA A 740 -0.49 -10.35 -11.96
N ALA A 741 -0.58 -11.03 -10.82
CA ALA A 741 -1.64 -10.85 -9.83
C ALA A 741 -1.93 -9.39 -9.42
N PRO A 742 -0.94 -8.50 -9.19
CA PRO A 742 -1.22 -7.12 -8.81
C PRO A 742 -2.07 -6.35 -9.84
N SER A 743 -1.72 -6.42 -11.12
CA SER A 743 -2.45 -5.74 -12.21
C SER A 743 -3.75 -6.43 -12.58
N LEU A 744 -3.84 -7.76 -12.40
CA LEU A 744 -5.08 -8.51 -12.55
C LEU A 744 -6.09 -8.16 -11.45
N ILE A 745 -5.65 -8.00 -10.19
CA ILE A 745 -6.53 -7.61 -9.07
C ILE A 745 -7.04 -6.17 -9.23
N GLU A 746 -6.19 -5.23 -9.67
CA GLU A 746 -6.58 -3.84 -9.92
C GLU A 746 -7.64 -3.70 -11.03
N SER A 747 -7.59 -4.57 -12.05
CA SER A 747 -8.53 -4.57 -13.18
C SER A 747 -9.71 -5.55 -13.04
N ALA A 748 -9.71 -6.43 -12.02
CA ALA A 748 -10.65 -7.55 -11.90
C ALA A 748 -12.13 -7.14 -11.95
N ALA A 749 -12.55 -6.18 -11.13
CA ALA A 749 -13.95 -5.74 -11.07
C ALA A 749 -14.43 -5.14 -12.41
N GLN A 750 -13.57 -4.40 -13.10
CA GLN A 750 -13.88 -3.81 -14.41
C GLN A 750 -13.94 -4.89 -15.50
N TYR A 751 -13.05 -5.87 -15.45
CA TYR A 751 -13.02 -6.99 -16.38
C TYR A 751 -14.26 -7.88 -16.22
N GLU A 752 -14.62 -8.22 -14.98
CA GLU A 752 -15.79 -9.04 -14.65
C GLU A 752 -17.08 -8.33 -15.06
N ALA A 753 -17.27 -7.07 -14.69
CA ALA A 753 -18.43 -6.27 -15.11
C ALA A 753 -18.56 -6.20 -16.64
N LYS A 754 -17.45 -5.98 -17.36
CA LYS A 754 -17.43 -5.95 -18.83
C LYS A 754 -17.76 -7.31 -19.43
N ARG A 755 -17.34 -8.42 -18.81
CA ARG A 755 -17.61 -9.78 -19.29
C ARG A 755 -19.05 -10.21 -19.02
N PHE A 756 -19.57 -9.88 -17.84
CA PHE A 756 -20.97 -10.10 -17.47
C PHE A 756 -21.94 -9.29 -18.36
N ALA A 757 -21.59 -8.04 -18.69
CA ALA A 757 -22.33 -7.25 -19.68
C ALA A 757 -22.43 -7.95 -21.04
N GLN A 758 -21.30 -8.47 -21.58
CA GLN A 758 -21.28 -9.24 -22.83
C GLN A 758 -22.15 -10.51 -22.77
N ASP A 759 -22.23 -11.18 -21.62
CA ASP A 759 -23.06 -12.38 -21.44
C ASP A 759 -24.56 -12.08 -21.42
N ILE A 760 -24.96 -10.91 -20.90
CA ILE A 760 -26.33 -10.41 -20.97
C ILE A 760 -26.66 -9.93 -22.40
N GLU A 761 -25.79 -9.14 -23.02
CA GLU A 761 -25.96 -8.65 -24.41
C GLU A 761 -26.07 -9.79 -25.43
N SER A 762 -25.33 -10.88 -25.22
CA SER A 762 -25.40 -12.09 -26.06
C SER A 762 -26.51 -13.06 -25.67
N GLY A 763 -27.35 -12.73 -24.68
CA GLY A 763 -28.48 -13.55 -24.23
C GLY A 763 -28.07 -14.88 -23.57
N ARG A 764 -26.80 -15.05 -23.20
CA ARG A 764 -26.29 -16.24 -22.52
C ARG A 764 -26.68 -16.29 -21.04
N VAL A 765 -26.97 -15.13 -20.45
CA VAL A 765 -27.27 -14.97 -19.03
C VAL A 765 -28.51 -14.08 -18.85
N GLY A 766 -29.46 -14.55 -18.04
CA GLY A 766 -30.59 -13.75 -17.53
C GLY A 766 -30.34 -13.26 -16.10
N LEU A 767 -31.38 -12.71 -15.46
CA LEU A 767 -31.36 -12.24 -14.06
C LEU A 767 -32.48 -12.88 -13.21
N GLY A 768 -33.08 -13.97 -13.67
CA GLY A 768 -34.28 -14.57 -13.07
C GLY A 768 -34.00 -15.24 -11.72
N ALA A 769 -32.84 -15.90 -11.57
CA ALA A 769 -32.44 -16.49 -10.29
C ALA A 769 -32.09 -15.41 -9.26
N ALA A 770 -31.39 -14.36 -9.69
CA ALA A 770 -31.07 -13.21 -8.87
C ALA A 770 -32.30 -12.42 -8.41
N GLU A 771 -33.29 -12.19 -9.29
CA GLU A 771 -34.57 -11.59 -8.92
C GLU A 771 -35.34 -12.43 -7.89
N ALA A 772 -35.40 -13.75 -8.07
CA ALA A 772 -36.06 -14.66 -7.12
C ALA A 772 -35.36 -14.68 -5.75
N ALA A 773 -34.03 -14.74 -5.73
CA ALA A 773 -33.23 -14.68 -4.52
C ALA A 773 -33.38 -13.34 -3.80
N TRP A 774 -33.42 -12.23 -4.54
CA TRP A 774 -33.63 -10.88 -4.00
C TRP A 774 -35.01 -10.71 -3.37
N LYS A 775 -36.07 -11.18 -4.03
CA LYS A 775 -37.45 -11.20 -3.49
C LYS A 775 -37.53 -12.01 -2.19
N SER A 776 -36.92 -13.20 -2.17
CA SER A 776 -36.83 -14.05 -0.98
C SER A 776 -36.13 -13.35 0.19
N ALA A 777 -34.94 -12.79 -0.03
CA ALA A 777 -34.20 -12.06 1.00
C ALA A 777 -34.94 -10.81 1.50
N ARG A 778 -35.50 -10.01 0.59
CA ARG A 778 -36.28 -8.80 0.90
C ARG A 778 -37.50 -9.13 1.77
N SER A 779 -38.26 -10.16 1.43
CA SER A 779 -39.44 -10.58 2.22
C SER A 779 -39.07 -10.97 3.66
N LYS A 780 -37.95 -11.69 3.85
CA LYS A 780 -37.42 -12.04 5.18
C LYS A 780 -37.01 -10.82 5.99
N VAL A 781 -36.29 -9.87 5.36
CA VAL A 781 -35.88 -8.61 6.01
C VAL A 781 -37.10 -7.78 6.40
N LEU A 782 -38.08 -7.60 5.51
CA LEU A 782 -39.33 -6.88 5.80
C LEU A 782 -40.11 -7.55 6.94
N ALA A 783 -40.23 -8.89 6.94
CA ALA A 783 -40.87 -9.63 8.02
C ALA A 783 -40.11 -9.55 9.36
N GLU A 784 -38.78 -9.37 9.35
CA GLU A 784 -38.01 -9.13 10.58
C GLU A 784 -38.17 -7.69 11.08
N VAL A 785 -38.22 -6.70 10.17
CA VAL A 785 -38.52 -5.29 10.51
C VAL A 785 -39.92 -5.17 11.11
N GLN A 786 -40.93 -5.80 10.52
CA GLN A 786 -42.31 -5.81 11.03
C GLN A 786 -42.41 -6.47 12.42
N LYS A 787 -41.58 -7.49 12.71
CA LYS A 787 -41.49 -8.11 14.06
C LYS A 787 -40.77 -7.22 15.09
N ARG A 788 -39.95 -6.26 14.65
CA ARG A 788 -39.28 -5.28 15.53
C ARG A 788 -40.09 -4.01 15.75
N ASP A 789 -40.98 -3.67 14.83
CA ASP A 789 -41.81 -2.46 14.85
C ASP A 789 -43.30 -2.82 14.60
N PRO A 790 -43.96 -3.55 15.53
CA PRO A 790 -45.35 -3.98 15.38
C PRO A 790 -46.36 -2.83 15.49
N GLU A 791 -45.93 -1.67 15.99
CA GLU A 791 -46.72 -0.44 16.08
C GLU A 791 -46.61 0.43 14.81
N GLY A 792 -45.72 0.08 13.87
CA GLY A 792 -45.57 0.78 12.59
C GLY A 792 -44.96 2.19 12.70
N VAL A 793 -44.17 2.45 13.74
CA VAL A 793 -43.62 3.78 14.07
C VAL A 793 -42.60 4.26 13.03
N GLY A 794 -41.99 3.34 12.27
CA GLY A 794 -41.24 3.66 11.06
C GLY A 794 -39.89 4.32 11.34
N HIS A 795 -39.22 3.94 12.43
CA HIS A 795 -37.95 4.56 12.82
C HIS A 795 -36.89 4.49 11.70
N PRO A 796 -36.11 5.58 11.47
CA PRO A 796 -35.10 5.60 10.41
C PRO A 796 -33.91 4.64 10.64
N LYS A 797 -33.87 3.95 11.79
CA LYS A 797 -32.92 2.88 12.11
C LYS A 797 -33.49 1.47 11.91
N SER A 798 -34.81 1.31 11.76
CA SER A 798 -35.46 0.04 11.42
C SER A 798 -35.81 -0.09 9.94
N ARG A 799 -35.82 1.01 9.17
CA ARG A 799 -35.96 0.95 7.71
C ARG A 799 -34.86 0.05 7.09
N PRO A 800 -35.21 -0.95 6.26
CA PRO A 800 -34.23 -1.83 5.65
C PRO A 800 -33.47 -1.12 4.53
N THR A 801 -32.15 -1.33 4.49
CA THR A 801 -31.25 -0.80 3.46
C THR A 801 -31.01 -1.87 2.38
N VAL A 802 -30.84 -1.46 1.12
CA VAL A 802 -30.43 -2.35 -0.01
C VAL A 802 -29.24 -3.24 0.37
N ALA A 803 -28.21 -2.67 1.00
CA ALA A 803 -27.03 -3.41 1.48
C ALA A 803 -27.32 -4.46 2.57
N HIS A 804 -28.42 -4.32 3.34
CA HIS A 804 -28.85 -5.32 4.32
C HIS A 804 -29.65 -6.45 3.65
N ILE A 805 -30.48 -6.12 2.64
CA ILE A 805 -31.17 -7.10 1.79
C ILE A 805 -30.14 -7.94 1.02
N TYR A 806 -29.11 -7.31 0.45
CA TYR A 806 -27.98 -7.98 -0.17
C TYR A 806 -27.26 -8.93 0.81
N ALA A 807 -26.92 -8.46 2.03
CA ALA A 807 -26.28 -9.32 3.03
C ALA A 807 -27.16 -10.51 3.46
N GLN A 808 -28.49 -10.33 3.51
CA GLN A 808 -29.44 -11.43 3.74
C GLN A 808 -29.46 -12.41 2.57
N MET A 809 -29.44 -11.93 1.32
CA MET A 809 -29.39 -12.73 0.10
C MET A 809 -28.13 -13.60 0.05
N VAL A 810 -26.94 -13.02 0.31
CA VAL A 810 -25.67 -13.78 0.36
C VAL A 810 -25.72 -14.86 1.45
N VAL A 811 -26.21 -14.55 2.65
CA VAL A 811 -26.39 -15.56 3.71
C VAL A 811 -27.37 -16.65 3.29
N ASP A 812 -28.50 -16.31 2.69
CA ASP A 812 -29.52 -17.27 2.25
C ASP A 812 -29.06 -18.17 1.09
N VAL A 813 -28.17 -17.70 0.21
CA VAL A 813 -27.60 -18.49 -0.89
C VAL A 813 -26.48 -19.41 -0.40
N PHE A 814 -25.52 -18.89 0.38
CA PHE A 814 -24.36 -19.68 0.83
C PHE A 814 -24.67 -20.63 2.00
N THR A 815 -25.81 -20.50 2.67
CA THR A 815 -26.20 -21.36 3.81
C THR A 815 -27.44 -22.22 3.54
N GLN A 816 -27.70 -22.56 2.28
CA GLN A 816 -28.74 -23.53 1.92
C GLN A 816 -28.42 -24.93 2.51
N PRO A 817 -29.44 -25.78 2.75
CA PRO A 817 -29.24 -27.13 3.28
C PRO A 817 -28.72 -28.15 2.27
N MET A 818 -28.88 -27.86 0.98
CA MET A 818 -28.47 -28.70 -0.16
C MET A 818 -27.54 -27.86 -1.06
N PRO A 819 -26.50 -28.46 -1.69
CA PRO A 819 -25.66 -27.78 -2.66
C PRO A 819 -26.49 -27.11 -3.77
N ALA A 820 -26.28 -25.82 -4.01
CA ALA A 820 -27.11 -25.03 -4.91
C ALA A 820 -26.97 -25.50 -6.36
N LYS A 821 -28.10 -25.84 -6.99
CA LYS A 821 -28.19 -26.16 -8.42
C LYS A 821 -27.84 -24.90 -9.23
N TRP A 822 -27.15 -25.06 -10.35
CA TRP A 822 -26.67 -23.94 -11.19
C TRP A 822 -27.76 -22.90 -11.53
N ASP A 823 -28.98 -23.37 -11.81
CA ASP A 823 -30.12 -22.53 -12.16
C ASP A 823 -30.73 -21.80 -10.96
N THR A 824 -30.39 -22.19 -9.74
CA THR A 824 -30.83 -21.56 -8.47
C THR A 824 -29.81 -20.60 -7.86
N VAL A 825 -28.57 -20.60 -8.36
CA VAL A 825 -27.55 -19.62 -7.97
C VAL A 825 -27.81 -18.32 -8.73
N PRO A 826 -27.89 -17.15 -8.05
CA PRO A 826 -27.99 -15.84 -8.70
C PRO A 826 -26.90 -15.66 -9.76
N GLU A 827 -27.25 -15.13 -10.92
CA GLU A 827 -26.41 -15.27 -12.11
C GLU A 827 -25.03 -14.60 -11.99
N MET A 828 -24.93 -13.54 -11.19
CA MET A 828 -23.69 -12.85 -10.81
C MET A 828 -22.75 -13.69 -9.90
N LEU A 829 -23.32 -14.60 -9.09
CA LEU A 829 -22.60 -15.43 -8.11
C LEU A 829 -22.27 -16.83 -8.63
N ARG A 830 -22.50 -17.11 -9.92
CA ARG A 830 -22.30 -18.43 -10.52
C ARG A 830 -20.86 -18.93 -10.50
N LEU A 831 -19.88 -18.02 -10.55
CA LEU A 831 -18.46 -18.39 -10.42
C LEU A 831 -18.14 -18.98 -9.04
N ASP A 832 -18.89 -18.62 -7.99
CA ASP A 832 -18.72 -19.12 -6.63
C ASP A 832 -19.43 -20.46 -6.34
N GLN A 833 -20.01 -21.16 -7.32
CA GLN A 833 -20.82 -22.36 -7.05
C GLN A 833 -20.09 -23.42 -6.20
N LYS A 834 -18.80 -23.69 -6.47
CA LYS A 834 -17.97 -24.62 -5.66
C LYS A 834 -17.95 -24.19 -4.18
N ARG A 835 -17.69 -22.90 -3.92
CA ARG A 835 -17.67 -22.28 -2.58
C ARG A 835 -19.04 -22.24 -1.92
N ILE A 836 -20.13 -22.07 -2.69
CA ILE A 836 -21.51 -22.20 -2.18
C ILE A 836 -21.74 -23.62 -1.66
N GLY A 837 -21.28 -24.65 -2.37
CA GLY A 837 -21.32 -26.05 -1.92
C GLY A 837 -20.46 -26.32 -0.68
N GLU A 838 -19.23 -25.80 -0.64
CA GLU A 838 -18.31 -25.91 0.50
C GLU A 838 -18.85 -25.23 1.76
N VAL A 839 -19.43 -24.04 1.65
CA VAL A 839 -20.03 -23.33 2.80
C VAL A 839 -21.36 -24.00 3.22
N SER A 840 -22.20 -24.44 2.27
CA SER A 840 -23.41 -25.22 2.52
C SER A 840 -23.11 -26.47 3.36
N THR A 841 -22.22 -27.33 2.89
CA THR A 841 -21.82 -28.58 3.57
C THR A 841 -21.13 -28.30 4.91
N MET A 842 -20.26 -27.28 5.00
CA MET A 842 -19.64 -26.92 6.28
C MET A 842 -20.66 -26.39 7.30
N VAL A 843 -21.66 -25.61 6.88
CA VAL A 843 -22.76 -25.15 7.73
C VAL A 843 -23.62 -26.32 8.20
N GLN A 844 -23.98 -27.25 7.31
CA GLN A 844 -24.71 -28.47 7.61
C GLN A 844 -23.95 -29.35 8.64
N ARG A 845 -22.65 -29.58 8.43
CA ARG A 845 -21.78 -30.30 9.37
C ARG A 845 -21.73 -29.57 10.73
N ILE A 846 -21.54 -28.24 10.76
CA ILE A 846 -21.52 -27.43 12.00
C ILE A 846 -22.84 -27.54 12.80
N ILE A 847 -24.01 -27.42 12.16
CA ILE A 847 -25.29 -27.55 12.89
C ILE A 847 -25.55 -28.99 13.36
N THR A 848 -25.05 -29.99 12.62
CA THR A 848 -25.21 -31.41 12.95
C THR A 848 -24.36 -31.80 14.16
N VAL A 849 -23.06 -31.49 14.15
CA VAL A 849 -22.20 -31.68 15.33
C VAL A 849 -22.68 -30.83 16.50
N GLY A 850 -23.11 -29.59 16.26
CA GLY A 850 -23.71 -28.71 17.26
C GLY A 850 -24.95 -29.30 17.92
N ALA A 851 -25.86 -29.92 17.16
CA ALA A 851 -27.05 -30.59 17.69
C ALA A 851 -26.69 -31.83 18.52
N VAL A 852 -25.78 -32.70 18.03
CA VAL A 852 -25.29 -33.87 18.76
C VAL A 852 -24.64 -33.47 20.08
N LEU A 853 -23.75 -32.47 20.08
CA LEU A 853 -23.09 -31.99 21.29
C LEU A 853 -24.05 -31.32 22.26
N LEU A 854 -25.00 -30.50 21.78
CA LEU A 854 -26.00 -29.86 22.62
C LEU A 854 -26.91 -30.88 23.30
N GLN A 855 -27.38 -31.90 22.57
CA GLN A 855 -28.18 -32.99 23.13
C GLN A 855 -27.37 -33.83 24.14
N CYS A 856 -26.11 -34.14 23.84
CA CYS A 856 -25.21 -34.85 24.75
C CYS A 856 -24.92 -34.06 26.05
N LYS A 857 -24.63 -32.74 25.94
CA LYS A 857 -24.45 -31.82 27.08
C LYS A 857 -25.69 -31.80 27.98
N ASN A 858 -26.88 -31.70 27.38
CA ASN A 858 -28.16 -31.68 28.09
C ASN A 858 -28.43 -33.02 28.80
N LEU A 859 -28.25 -34.16 28.11
CA LEU A 859 -28.44 -35.50 28.65
C LEU A 859 -27.51 -35.78 29.84
N LEU A 860 -26.27 -35.29 29.79
CA LEU A 860 -25.27 -35.41 30.86
C LEU A 860 -25.33 -34.28 31.89
N LYS A 861 -26.34 -33.40 31.85
CA LYS A 861 -26.55 -32.24 32.75
C LYS A 861 -25.31 -31.35 32.91
N ARG A 862 -24.55 -31.15 31.83
CA ARG A 862 -23.35 -30.29 31.80
C ARG A 862 -23.72 -28.86 31.37
N ASP A 863 -22.88 -27.89 31.71
CA ASP A 863 -23.04 -26.52 31.20
C ASP A 863 -22.90 -26.52 29.66
N VAL A 864 -23.92 -26.03 28.97
CA VAL A 864 -23.97 -25.84 27.51
C VAL A 864 -22.78 -25.00 27.01
N ARG A 865 -22.34 -24.02 27.81
CA ARG A 865 -21.24 -23.10 27.51
C ARG A 865 -19.85 -23.72 27.69
N SER A 866 -19.74 -24.92 28.27
CA SER A 866 -18.46 -25.62 28.33
C SER A 866 -18.00 -26.04 26.92
N PRO A 867 -16.78 -25.67 26.48
CA PRO A 867 -16.33 -25.93 25.11
C PRO A 867 -15.75 -27.35 24.97
N TRP A 868 -16.42 -28.20 24.21
CA TRP A 868 -16.04 -29.60 23.96
C TRP A 868 -15.29 -29.72 22.63
N ARG A 869 -14.20 -28.95 22.48
CA ARG A 869 -13.47 -28.83 21.21
C ARG A 869 -12.92 -30.16 20.68
N LEU A 870 -12.43 -31.04 21.56
CA LEU A 870 -11.89 -32.34 21.16
C LEU A 870 -12.99 -33.29 20.67
N GLU A 871 -14.12 -33.32 21.36
CA GLU A 871 -15.31 -34.08 20.94
C GLU A 871 -15.88 -33.51 19.63
N ALA A 872 -15.94 -32.19 19.48
CA ALA A 872 -16.36 -31.52 18.26
C ALA A 872 -15.48 -31.88 17.06
N SER A 873 -14.15 -31.82 17.21
CA SER A 873 -13.22 -32.21 16.13
C SER A 873 -13.37 -33.68 15.75
N ARG A 874 -13.49 -34.61 16.71
CA ARG A 874 -13.66 -36.04 16.37
C ARG A 874 -15.00 -36.34 15.70
N VAL A 875 -16.10 -35.75 16.15
CA VAL A 875 -17.41 -35.92 15.51
C VAL A 875 -17.45 -35.22 14.15
N MET A 876 -16.70 -34.11 13.96
CA MET A 876 -16.54 -33.45 12.66
C MET A 876 -15.77 -34.33 11.67
N MET A 877 -14.65 -34.95 12.05
CA MET A 877 -13.89 -35.84 11.15
C MET A 877 -14.75 -37.01 10.62
N VAL A 878 -15.55 -37.64 11.50
CA VAL A 878 -16.49 -38.72 11.09
C VAL A 878 -17.58 -38.24 10.12
N LEU A 879 -17.84 -36.93 10.03
CA LEU A 879 -18.73 -36.32 9.01
C LEU A 879 -17.98 -35.72 7.82
N GLU A 880 -16.65 -35.62 7.89
CA GLU A 880 -15.76 -35.24 6.78
C GLU A 880 -15.30 -36.49 5.97
N GLU A 881 -15.39 -37.70 6.55
CA GLU A 881 -15.08 -39.01 5.94
C GLU A 881 -16.24 -39.64 5.12
N GLU A 882 -17.43 -39.05 5.13
CA GLU A 882 -18.62 -39.37 4.28
C GLU A 882 -18.94 -40.87 4.01
N TYR A 883 -19.13 -41.65 5.08
CA TYR A 883 -19.61 -43.03 4.97
C TYR A 883 -21.03 -43.15 4.36
N ASP A 884 -21.21 -44.07 3.39
CA ASP A 884 -22.50 -44.39 2.74
C ASP A 884 -23.63 -44.70 3.75
N SER A 885 -23.29 -45.50 4.77
CA SER A 885 -24.24 -46.00 5.76
C SER A 885 -24.38 -45.06 6.96
N ILE A 886 -25.63 -44.74 7.28
CA ILE A 886 -25.95 -43.91 8.45
C ILE A 886 -25.50 -44.62 9.75
N ASP A 887 -25.58 -45.96 9.83
CA ASP A 887 -25.25 -46.67 11.07
C ASP A 887 -23.73 -46.75 11.34
N THR A 888 -22.89 -46.76 10.30
CA THR A 888 -21.43 -46.60 10.49
C THR A 888 -21.09 -45.20 10.98
N THR A 889 -21.75 -44.16 10.46
CA THR A 889 -21.61 -42.78 10.95
C THR A 889 -22.12 -42.64 12.38
N VAL A 890 -23.24 -43.28 12.74
CA VAL A 890 -23.72 -43.37 14.14
C VAL A 890 -22.69 -44.08 15.03
N GLN A 891 -22.08 -45.17 14.57
CA GLN A 891 -21.07 -45.90 15.34
C GLN A 891 -19.79 -45.07 15.54
N GLY A 892 -19.28 -44.43 14.49
CA GLY A 892 -18.10 -43.55 14.55
C GLY A 892 -18.34 -42.33 15.45
N THR A 893 -19.49 -41.67 15.34
CA THR A 893 -19.83 -40.51 16.18
C THR A 893 -20.06 -40.89 17.64
N MET A 894 -20.66 -42.06 17.92
CA MET A 894 -20.74 -42.59 19.29
C MET A 894 -19.35 -42.91 19.85
N ALA A 895 -18.46 -43.55 19.07
CA ALA A 895 -17.07 -43.81 19.49
C ALA A 895 -16.29 -42.50 19.75
N ALA A 896 -16.47 -41.48 18.91
CA ALA A 896 -15.87 -40.16 19.07
C ALA A 896 -16.28 -39.45 20.37
N LEU A 897 -17.50 -39.67 20.86
CA LEU A 897 -17.98 -39.15 22.15
C LEU A 897 -17.47 -39.98 23.34
N GLU A 898 -17.55 -41.32 23.23
CA GLU A 898 -17.12 -42.26 24.26
C GLU A 898 -15.60 -42.25 24.52
N ALA A 899 -14.78 -41.99 23.50
CA ALA A 899 -13.31 -41.91 23.59
C ALA A 899 -12.79 -40.89 24.62
N SER A 900 -13.63 -39.96 25.07
CA SER A 900 -13.32 -39.01 26.16
C SER A 900 -14.00 -39.33 27.49
N ARG A 901 -15.11 -40.09 27.49
CA ARG A 901 -16.05 -40.17 28.63
C ARG A 901 -16.80 -41.50 28.62
N SER A 902 -16.60 -42.32 29.65
CA SER A 902 -17.47 -43.47 29.93
C SER A 902 -18.88 -42.98 30.32
N MET A 903 -19.91 -43.69 29.84
CA MET A 903 -21.31 -43.37 30.09
C MET A 903 -22.08 -44.64 30.50
N PRO A 904 -23.08 -44.55 31.39
CA PRO A 904 -23.93 -45.69 31.74
C PRO A 904 -24.64 -46.28 30.51
N ALA A 905 -24.87 -47.59 30.49
CA ALA A 905 -25.48 -48.28 29.33
C ALA A 905 -26.83 -47.67 28.89
N ALA A 906 -27.70 -47.30 29.84
CA ALA A 906 -28.97 -46.64 29.56
C ALA A 906 -28.82 -45.21 28.98
N THR A 907 -27.73 -44.52 29.34
CA THR A 907 -27.37 -43.23 28.73
C THR A 907 -26.81 -43.42 27.32
N LYS A 908 -26.01 -44.46 27.10
CA LYS A 908 -25.45 -44.83 25.78
C LYS A 908 -26.53 -45.22 24.78
N THR A 909 -27.54 -45.99 25.17
CA THR A 909 -28.66 -46.35 24.27
C THR A 909 -29.53 -45.14 23.93
N HIS A 910 -29.86 -44.30 24.92
CA HIS A 910 -30.60 -43.05 24.68
C HIS A 910 -29.82 -42.08 23.79
N LEU A 911 -28.51 -41.93 24.02
CA LEU A 911 -27.63 -41.10 23.19
C LEU A 911 -27.54 -41.64 21.76
N ARG A 912 -27.40 -42.96 21.55
CA ARG A 912 -27.39 -43.53 20.18
C ARG A 912 -28.69 -43.22 19.45
N ALA A 913 -29.85 -43.39 20.09
CA ALA A 913 -31.14 -43.06 19.48
C ALA A 913 -31.26 -41.58 19.08
N LEU A 914 -30.77 -40.66 19.93
CA LEU A 914 -30.70 -39.22 19.62
C LEU A 914 -29.74 -38.93 18.46
N VAL A 915 -28.52 -39.51 18.48
CA VAL A 915 -27.52 -39.36 17.42
C VAL A 915 -28.05 -39.88 16.08
N THR A 916 -28.66 -41.07 16.06
CA THR A 916 -29.32 -41.60 14.86
C THR A 916 -30.39 -40.64 14.35
N LYS A 917 -31.26 -40.11 15.22
CA LYS A 917 -32.32 -39.16 14.82
C LYS A 917 -31.76 -37.85 14.25
N VAL A 918 -30.68 -37.31 14.81
CA VAL A 918 -30.04 -36.08 14.31
C VAL A 918 -29.32 -36.33 12.98
N LEU A 919 -28.66 -37.49 12.81
CA LEU A 919 -27.97 -37.84 11.57
C LEU A 919 -28.94 -38.17 10.44
N THR A 920 -30.04 -38.89 10.70
CA THR A 920 -31.08 -39.13 9.67
C THR A 920 -31.76 -37.82 9.26
N ALA A 921 -32.08 -36.94 10.21
CA ALA A 921 -32.64 -35.62 9.91
C ALA A 921 -31.65 -34.70 9.15
N SER A 922 -30.34 -34.90 9.34
CA SER A 922 -29.30 -34.17 8.60
C SER A 922 -29.10 -34.69 7.18
N LYS A 923 -29.17 -36.01 6.97
CA LYS A 923 -29.12 -36.62 5.63
C LYS A 923 -30.39 -36.31 4.82
N ALA A 924 -31.57 -36.43 5.41
CA ALA A 924 -32.83 -36.05 4.77
C ALA A 924 -32.87 -34.56 4.37
N MET A 925 -32.37 -33.66 5.23
CA MET A 925 -32.18 -32.24 4.89
C MET A 925 -31.26 -32.03 3.66
N SER A 926 -30.23 -32.88 3.50
CA SER A 926 -29.32 -32.88 2.36
C SER A 926 -29.99 -33.34 1.05
N GLU A 927 -30.87 -34.34 1.14
CA GLU A 927 -31.49 -35.03 0.01
C GLU A 927 -32.78 -34.32 -0.47
N GLU A 928 -33.58 -33.79 0.45
CA GLU A 928 -34.82 -33.05 0.15
C GLU A 928 -34.59 -31.57 -0.16
N GLY A 929 -33.49 -30.97 0.34
CA GLY A 929 -33.26 -29.53 0.32
C GLY A 929 -34.24 -28.72 1.18
N SER A 930 -35.00 -29.37 2.06
CA SER A 930 -36.03 -28.79 2.92
C SER A 930 -35.44 -28.12 4.17
N GLU A 931 -36.21 -27.25 4.86
CA GLU A 931 -35.79 -26.79 6.20
C GLU A 931 -35.81 -27.97 7.18
N PRO A 932 -34.78 -28.14 8.04
CA PRO A 932 -34.65 -29.29 8.91
C PRO A 932 -35.93 -29.59 9.72
N GLY A 933 -36.46 -30.80 9.56
CA GLY A 933 -37.62 -31.28 10.32
C GLY A 933 -37.39 -31.25 11.83
N GLU A 934 -36.17 -31.55 12.28
CA GLU A 934 -35.81 -31.55 13.70
C GLU A 934 -35.63 -30.12 14.25
N PRO A 935 -36.37 -29.73 15.32
CA PRO A 935 -36.38 -28.34 15.80
C PRO A 935 -35.02 -27.87 16.34
N VAL A 936 -34.15 -28.78 16.80
CA VAL A 936 -32.79 -28.43 17.27
C VAL A 936 -31.91 -27.99 16.10
N LEU A 937 -31.95 -28.71 14.96
CA LEU A 937 -31.21 -28.35 13.75
C LEU A 937 -31.71 -27.02 13.17
N ARG A 938 -33.04 -26.83 13.09
CA ARG A 938 -33.65 -25.57 12.62
C ARG A 938 -33.30 -24.38 13.50
N LEU A 939 -33.33 -24.57 14.83
CA LEU A 939 -32.94 -23.54 15.79
C LEU A 939 -31.45 -23.16 15.63
N LEU A 940 -30.55 -24.15 15.47
CA LEU A 940 -29.12 -23.89 15.28
C LEU A 940 -28.82 -23.22 13.93
N LEU A 941 -29.48 -23.62 12.84
CA LEU A 941 -29.33 -23.01 11.51
C LEU A 941 -29.74 -21.53 11.53
N THR A 942 -30.92 -21.19 12.07
CA THR A 942 -31.38 -19.80 12.19
C THR A 942 -30.46 -18.96 13.09
N ARG A 943 -29.94 -19.54 14.18
CA ARG A 943 -28.97 -18.89 15.07
C ARG A 943 -27.63 -18.63 14.40
N LEU A 944 -27.15 -19.58 13.58
CA LEU A 944 -25.89 -19.47 12.84
C LEU A 944 -26.01 -18.43 11.71
N ARG A 945 -27.06 -18.51 10.89
CA ARG A 945 -27.41 -17.49 9.87
C ARG A 945 -27.45 -16.09 10.50
N GLY A 946 -28.14 -15.92 11.63
CA GLY A 946 -28.21 -14.66 12.36
C GLY A 946 -26.85 -14.15 12.90
N ASN A 947 -25.91 -15.03 13.26
CA ASN A 947 -24.56 -14.61 13.66
C ASN A 947 -23.72 -14.13 12.46
N ILE A 948 -23.80 -14.84 11.33
CA ILE A 948 -23.09 -14.49 10.09
C ILE A 948 -23.65 -13.17 9.53
N LEU A 949 -24.98 -13.05 9.44
CA LEU A 949 -25.67 -11.83 9.03
C LEU A 949 -25.27 -10.62 9.89
N ALA A 950 -25.16 -10.79 11.21
CA ALA A 950 -24.74 -9.72 12.12
C ALA A 950 -23.27 -9.26 11.97
N ARG A 951 -22.44 -9.98 11.20
CA ARG A 951 -21.09 -9.57 10.80
C ARG A 951 -21.06 -8.89 9.43
N LEU A 952 -21.84 -9.42 8.48
CA LEU A 952 -21.97 -8.91 7.10
C LEU A 952 -22.85 -7.65 7.00
N ALA A 953 -23.71 -7.39 7.99
CA ALA A 953 -24.61 -6.26 8.01
C ALA A 953 -23.86 -4.91 7.87
N PRO A 954 -24.39 -3.96 7.06
CA PRO A 954 -23.75 -2.67 6.83
C PRO A 954 -23.68 -1.84 8.12
N GLY A 955 -22.51 -1.29 8.41
CA GLY A 955 -22.26 -0.45 9.59
C GLY A 955 -20.87 0.19 9.57
N SER A 956 -20.63 1.12 10.49
CA SER A 956 -19.31 1.73 10.71
C SER A 956 -18.24 0.65 10.96
N ALA A 957 -16.99 0.89 10.59
CA ALA A 957 -15.86 0.04 10.97
C ALA A 957 -15.83 -0.24 12.50
N THR A 958 -16.19 0.74 13.33
CA THR A 958 -16.31 0.59 14.79
C THR A 958 -17.45 -0.36 15.21
N GLN A 959 -18.48 -0.52 14.38
CA GLN A 959 -19.57 -1.48 14.58
C GLN A 959 -19.19 -2.86 14.06
N LYS A 960 -18.56 -2.98 12.87
CA LYS A 960 -18.01 -4.26 12.38
C LYS A 960 -17.03 -4.89 13.39
N VAL A 961 -16.09 -4.11 13.95
CA VAL A 961 -15.16 -4.59 14.99
C VAL A 961 -15.89 -5.03 16.27
N LYS A 962 -16.90 -4.28 16.74
CA LYS A 962 -17.73 -4.69 17.90
C LYS A 962 -18.58 -5.93 17.62
N ALA A 963 -19.07 -6.09 16.40
CA ALA A 963 -19.78 -7.28 15.96
C ALA A 963 -18.84 -8.49 15.99
N ALA A 964 -17.66 -8.41 15.38
CA ALA A 964 -16.66 -9.47 15.39
C ALA A 964 -16.26 -9.90 16.81
N ASN A 965 -15.93 -8.95 17.69
CA ASN A 965 -15.54 -9.23 19.08
C ASN A 965 -16.68 -9.91 19.88
N THR A 966 -17.93 -9.42 19.77
CA THR A 966 -19.07 -10.01 20.49
C THR A 966 -19.65 -11.26 19.81
N ALA A 967 -19.29 -11.56 18.56
CA ALA A 967 -19.85 -12.70 17.83
C ALA A 967 -19.41 -14.05 18.40
N GLY A 968 -18.19 -14.16 18.96
CA GLY A 968 -17.72 -15.36 19.65
C GLY A 968 -18.53 -15.66 20.93
N GLU A 969 -18.76 -14.64 21.76
CA GLU A 969 -19.60 -14.73 22.96
C GLU A 969 -21.05 -15.09 22.62
N LYS A 970 -21.57 -14.53 21.52
CA LYS A 970 -22.89 -14.89 20.97
C LYS A 970 -22.92 -16.36 20.54
N LEU A 971 -21.97 -16.84 19.73
CA LEU A 971 -21.92 -18.27 19.34
C LEU A 971 -21.82 -19.20 20.57
N ALA A 972 -21.03 -18.83 21.58
CA ALA A 972 -20.93 -19.59 22.82
C ALA A 972 -22.24 -19.62 23.63
N SER A 973 -22.96 -18.49 23.73
CA SER A 973 -24.28 -18.45 24.39
C SER A 973 -25.39 -19.17 23.60
N LEU A 974 -25.22 -19.34 22.29
CA LEU A 974 -26.12 -20.06 21.40
C LEU A 974 -25.87 -21.58 21.35
N GLY A 975 -24.76 -22.07 21.94
CA GLY A 975 -24.40 -23.50 22.02
C GLY A 975 -23.36 -23.97 21.00
N LEU A 976 -22.70 -23.06 20.28
CA LEU A 976 -21.73 -23.34 19.20
C LEU A 976 -20.33 -22.79 19.53
N SER A 977 -19.90 -22.90 20.80
CA SER A 977 -18.61 -22.38 21.31
C SER A 977 -17.37 -22.99 20.66
N GLU A 978 -17.55 -24.16 20.06
CA GLU A 978 -16.52 -25.00 19.46
C GLU A 978 -16.19 -24.58 18.02
N PHE A 979 -17.11 -23.89 17.34
CA PHE A 979 -17.00 -23.58 15.91
C PHE A 979 -16.69 -22.11 15.61
N VAL A 980 -16.34 -21.31 16.63
CA VAL A 980 -16.08 -19.86 16.50
C VAL A 980 -15.08 -19.55 15.38
N ASP A 981 -14.07 -20.40 15.21
CA ASP A 981 -13.01 -20.22 14.21
C ASP A 981 -13.49 -20.62 12.79
N LYS A 982 -14.16 -21.78 12.61
CA LYS A 982 -14.76 -22.16 11.30
C LYS A 982 -15.86 -21.16 10.88
N VAL A 983 -16.72 -20.73 11.80
CA VAL A 983 -17.77 -19.72 11.52
C VAL A 983 -17.18 -18.34 11.22
N ARG A 984 -16.02 -18.00 11.80
CA ARG A 984 -15.27 -16.81 11.41
C ARG A 984 -14.71 -16.94 9.99
N GLN A 985 -14.09 -18.06 9.64
CA GLN A 985 -13.58 -18.29 8.28
C GLN A 985 -14.69 -18.14 7.25
N ILE A 986 -15.89 -18.69 7.52
CA ILE A 986 -17.08 -18.48 6.69
C ILE A 986 -17.48 -17.00 6.61
N SER A 987 -17.55 -16.26 7.73
CA SER A 987 -17.93 -14.83 7.68
C SER A 987 -16.91 -13.97 6.93
N ASP A 988 -15.63 -14.25 7.12
CA ASP A 988 -14.53 -13.47 6.56
C ASP A 988 -14.36 -13.80 5.05
N LEU A 989 -14.79 -14.99 4.60
CA LEU A 989 -14.93 -15.37 3.19
C LEU A 989 -16.15 -14.71 2.52
N LEU A 990 -17.31 -14.69 3.19
CA LEU A 990 -18.53 -14.06 2.64
C LEU A 990 -18.41 -12.53 2.54
N ASP A 991 -17.67 -11.86 3.44
CA ASP A 991 -17.40 -10.41 3.36
C ASP A 991 -16.46 -10.08 2.18
N LYS A 992 -15.55 -10.99 1.80
CA LYS A 992 -14.72 -10.87 0.59
C LYS A 992 -15.53 -11.05 -0.69
N ILE A 993 -16.28 -12.15 -0.81
CA ILE A 993 -17.11 -12.45 -1.99
C ILE A 993 -18.10 -11.30 -2.19
N GLY A 994 -18.76 -10.85 -1.12
CA GLY A 994 -19.69 -9.72 -1.14
C GLY A 994 -19.06 -8.34 -1.35
N SER A 995 -17.72 -8.21 -1.30
CA SER A 995 -17.02 -6.99 -1.75
C SER A 995 -16.81 -7.07 -3.26
N VAL A 996 -16.21 -8.16 -3.76
CA VAL A 996 -15.87 -8.34 -5.17
C VAL A 996 -17.12 -8.38 -6.06
N ASP A 997 -18.17 -9.12 -5.67
CA ASP A 997 -19.45 -9.13 -6.38
C ASP A 997 -20.13 -7.75 -6.40
N ARG A 998 -19.96 -6.93 -5.36
CA ARG A 998 -20.52 -5.56 -5.38
C ARG A 998 -19.67 -4.57 -6.17
N GLU A 999 -18.36 -4.71 -6.14
CA GLU A 999 -17.42 -3.91 -6.93
C GLU A 999 -17.60 -4.18 -8.44
N ALA A 1000 -17.87 -5.43 -8.83
CA ALA A 1000 -18.20 -5.79 -10.22
C ALA A 1000 -19.68 -5.50 -10.57
N HIS A 1001 -20.64 -5.96 -9.75
CA HIS A 1001 -22.03 -6.14 -10.17
C HIS A 1001 -23.08 -5.19 -9.55
N SER A 1002 -22.71 -4.16 -8.78
CA SER A 1002 -23.71 -3.23 -8.19
C SER A 1002 -24.76 -2.73 -9.21
N PRO A 1003 -24.43 -2.32 -10.45
CA PRO A 1003 -25.43 -1.82 -11.40
C PRO A 1003 -26.60 -2.79 -11.67
N TRP A 1004 -26.34 -4.10 -11.72
CA TRP A 1004 -27.39 -5.10 -11.91
C TRP A 1004 -28.15 -5.41 -10.62
N TRP A 1005 -27.48 -5.40 -9.47
CA TRP A 1005 -28.16 -5.51 -8.18
C TRP A 1005 -29.07 -4.31 -7.88
N ASP A 1006 -28.65 -3.10 -8.24
CA ASP A 1006 -29.44 -1.87 -8.09
C ASP A 1006 -30.61 -1.83 -9.10
N ALA A 1007 -30.43 -2.37 -10.32
CA ALA A 1007 -31.51 -2.58 -11.29
C ALA A 1007 -32.54 -3.62 -10.80
N ILE A 1008 -32.10 -4.74 -10.22
CA ILE A 1008 -32.99 -5.73 -9.61
C ILE A 1008 -33.72 -5.13 -8.40
N ALA A 1009 -33.02 -4.39 -7.54
CA ALA A 1009 -33.62 -3.74 -6.38
C ALA A 1009 -34.73 -2.77 -6.79
N THR A 1010 -34.47 -1.91 -7.78
CA THR A 1010 -35.47 -0.95 -8.28
C THR A 1010 -36.63 -1.62 -9.02
N LYS A 1011 -36.39 -2.68 -9.79
CA LYS A 1011 -37.46 -3.49 -10.41
C LYS A 1011 -38.39 -4.10 -9.36
N VAL A 1012 -37.84 -4.71 -8.31
CA VAL A 1012 -38.63 -5.32 -7.22
C VAL A 1012 -39.26 -4.25 -6.31
N GLU A 1013 -38.71 -3.04 -6.22
CA GLU A 1013 -39.41 -1.89 -5.61
C GLU A 1013 -40.62 -1.43 -6.43
N GLN A 1014 -40.54 -1.46 -7.76
CA GLN A 1014 -41.65 -1.13 -8.64
C GLN A 1014 -42.76 -2.22 -8.61
N GLU A 1015 -42.39 -3.50 -8.73
CA GLU A 1015 -43.33 -4.63 -8.71
C GLU A 1015 -44.10 -4.78 -7.38
N ASP A 1016 -43.49 -4.44 -6.23
CA ASP A 1016 -44.17 -4.41 -4.92
C ASP A 1016 -45.05 -3.15 -4.72
N SER A 1017 -45.07 -2.20 -5.66
CA SER A 1017 -45.77 -0.91 -5.56
C SER A 1017 -46.88 -0.68 -6.60
N ALA A 1018 -47.09 -1.66 -7.48
CA ALA A 1018 -48.10 -1.68 -8.53
C ALA A 1018 -49.29 -2.60 -8.18
#